data_AF-A0A5M5MCC7-F1
#
_entry.id   AF-A0A5M5MCC7-F1
#
_cell.length_a   1.000
_cell.length_b   1.000
_cell.length_c   1.000
_cell.angle_alpha   90.00
_cell.angle_beta   90.00
_cell.angle_gamma   90.00
#
_symmetry.space_group_name_H-M   'P 1'
#
loop_
_entity.id
_entity.type
_entity.pdbx_description
1 polymer ?
#
loop_
_entity_poly.entity_id
_entity_poly.type
_entity_poly.pdbx_seq_one_letter_code
_entity_poly.pdbx_strand_id
1 'polypeptide(L)'
;MTGIVKKILLSSGIAFSALAGNALPPEDSIKVVKGQVSDYYIPVVNQYEITGTVVDEQGNPLEGATVMFFSSPVHCNTNIEGRYTLKATDNDVHLYAYYPGKSFANVKRAVDDRQVKIVMQSGKHKSVQRQPAQATRWYDPAHPVTRTYCNPMNISYNYEPYNNNVQSNGSFRSSADPMGLTYKDEYFLFSTNQGGFHYSKNLSDWEFAPASFQRRPTDDDMCAPAAFVSGDTLFYTGSTYEGLPVWYSTSPKSGRFKRAIERNTLPSWDPCLFLDDDGKLYLYYGSSNEYPLKGVQVSRDDFRPVSKIYDIMMLRPEEHGWERFGMNNDDEVTLRPFTEGAYMTKHNGKYYFQYGAPGTEFKVYADGVYVSDSPLGPFTYQQHNPMSYKPGGFVQGVGHSGTFQDLKGNYWHVGTCMLSLKYKFERRIGLYPTAFDPDGVMYSTTAFGDYPCWNADYDIKNPADRFTGWMLLSYEKPVKVSSTDSIYSASNLTDENMRTYWAAKTGEPGEWIEIDLGAMKHIKAIQLNYYDHKSVQHNRANDLYYQYRIYSSDNGIDWTLAVDKSDNDKDVPHDYIELGETLDARYLKLENIHVPSGNFCLSEFRVFGFADGEKPLPVRNFKVVRDKQDKRNAMISWNPSSDAYGYNIYYGIAPEKLYNCITVNGADHYDFRGLDLGTTYYFAIEALNESGRSALSKVVKQ
;
A
#
# COMPACT_ATOMS: atom_id res chain seq x y z
N MET A 1 -21.88 -45.31 -31.70
CA MET A 1 -21.56 -46.59 -32.38
C MET A 1 -20.16 -46.47 -32.97
N THR A 2 -19.31 -47.47 -32.69
CA THR A 2 -18.21 -48.02 -33.53
C THR A 2 -17.25 -47.03 -34.21
N GLY A 3 -15.92 -47.03 -34.03
CA GLY A 3 -15.01 -48.14 -33.70
C GLY A 3 -13.93 -48.25 -34.80
N ILE A 4 -12.67 -47.98 -34.42
CA ILE A 4 -11.40 -48.66 -34.78
C ILE A 4 -11.01 -48.86 -36.28
N VAL A 5 -9.74 -48.54 -36.62
CA VAL A 5 -8.68 -49.48 -37.13
C VAL A 5 -7.70 -48.82 -38.13
N LYS A 6 -6.42 -48.96 -37.75
CA LYS A 6 -5.13 -48.93 -38.47
C LYS A 6 -5.11 -49.22 -39.98
N LYS A 7 -4.09 -48.67 -40.66
CA LYS A 7 -3.51 -49.25 -41.88
C LYS A 7 -1.99 -49.47 -41.75
N ILE A 8 -1.54 -50.54 -42.37
CA ILE A 8 -0.22 -51.19 -42.36
C ILE A 8 0.36 -51.16 -43.79
N LEU A 9 1.68 -51.37 -43.89
CA LEU A 9 2.55 -51.84 -45.01
C LEU A 9 3.31 -50.74 -45.78
N LEU A 10 4.66 -50.69 -45.76
CA LEU A 10 5.69 -51.58 -46.41
C LEU A 10 5.53 -51.58 -47.94
N SER A 11 6.53 -51.36 -48.81
CA SER A 11 8.01 -51.45 -48.75
C SER A 11 8.60 -50.88 -50.08
N SER A 12 9.79 -50.25 -50.06
CA SER A 12 11.10 -50.70 -50.65
C SER A 12 11.55 -50.16 -52.02
N GLY A 13 12.81 -49.66 -52.05
CA GLY A 13 13.72 -49.41 -53.21
C GLY A 13 14.11 -47.92 -53.37
N ILE A 14 15.37 -47.44 -53.46
CA ILE A 14 16.66 -47.97 -53.97
C ILE A 14 17.87 -47.18 -53.35
N ALA A 15 19.00 -47.90 -53.18
CA ALA A 15 20.44 -47.58 -52.97
C ALA A 15 20.96 -46.12 -53.15
N PHE A 16 21.75 -45.51 -52.23
CA PHE A 16 23.13 -45.72 -51.70
C PHE A 16 24.18 -44.75 -52.30
N SER A 17 24.65 -43.79 -51.50
CA SER A 17 26.03 -43.30 -51.45
C SER A 17 26.31 -42.70 -50.06
N ALA A 18 27.49 -43.03 -49.51
CA ALA A 18 27.84 -42.94 -48.10
C ALA A 18 28.33 -41.56 -47.65
N LEU A 19 28.09 -41.20 -46.38
CA LEU A 19 29.00 -40.38 -45.57
C LEU A 19 28.77 -40.67 -44.07
N ALA A 20 29.92 -40.77 -43.39
CA ALA A 20 30.21 -41.11 -41.99
C ALA A 20 29.11 -40.91 -40.93
N GLY A 21 29.04 -41.88 -40.01
CA GLY A 21 28.15 -41.84 -38.85
C GLY A 21 28.48 -40.70 -37.88
N ASN A 22 27.42 -40.11 -37.33
CA ASN A 22 27.51 -39.30 -36.12
C ASN A 22 27.01 -40.15 -34.94
N ALA A 23 27.93 -40.42 -34.02
CA ALA A 23 27.60 -40.92 -32.70
C ALA A 23 26.75 -39.88 -31.95
N LEU A 24 25.80 -40.37 -31.16
CA LEU A 24 25.08 -39.57 -30.16
C LEU A 24 26.09 -38.94 -29.17
N PRO A 25 25.84 -37.73 -28.64
CA PRO A 25 26.71 -37.15 -27.61
C PRO A 25 26.69 -38.03 -26.35
N PRO A 26 27.80 -38.11 -25.59
CA PRO A 26 27.87 -38.94 -24.40
C PRO A 26 26.96 -38.40 -23.30
N GLU A 27 26.33 -39.29 -22.54
CA GLU A 27 25.61 -38.96 -21.31
C GLU A 27 26.54 -38.21 -20.33
N ASP A 28 26.04 -37.12 -19.75
CA ASP A 28 26.71 -36.38 -18.67
C ASP A 28 26.97 -37.34 -17.50
N SER A 29 28.19 -37.83 -17.34
CA SER A 29 28.53 -38.62 -16.16
C SER A 29 28.39 -37.74 -14.92
N ILE A 30 27.70 -38.20 -13.87
CA ILE A 30 27.49 -37.40 -12.66
C ILE A 30 28.48 -37.85 -11.59
N LYS A 31 29.25 -36.91 -11.01
CA LYS A 31 30.12 -37.17 -9.87
C LYS A 31 29.36 -36.89 -8.58
N VAL A 32 29.17 -37.91 -7.74
CA VAL A 32 28.57 -37.77 -6.41
C VAL A 32 29.63 -37.31 -5.42
N VAL A 33 29.44 -36.14 -4.81
CA VAL A 33 30.30 -35.62 -3.74
C VAL A 33 29.51 -35.71 -2.43
N LYS A 34 30.01 -36.50 -1.48
CA LYS A 34 29.35 -36.64 -0.17
C LYS A 34 29.55 -35.38 0.68
N GLY A 35 28.46 -34.66 0.95
CA GLY A 35 28.44 -33.55 1.90
C GLY A 35 28.05 -34.01 3.31
N GLN A 36 28.29 -33.15 4.31
CA GLN A 36 28.00 -33.45 5.71
C GLN A 36 26.49 -33.49 6.03
N VAL A 37 25.63 -32.97 5.14
CA VAL A 37 24.16 -32.92 5.30
C VAL A 37 23.41 -33.54 4.10
N SER A 38 23.96 -33.50 2.88
CA SER A 38 23.44 -34.22 1.71
C SER A 38 24.53 -34.47 0.67
N ASP A 39 24.34 -35.47 -0.20
CA ASP A 39 25.17 -35.68 -1.39
C ASP A 39 24.88 -34.61 -2.45
N TYR A 40 25.91 -34.11 -3.13
CA TYR A 40 25.78 -33.19 -4.27
C TYR A 40 26.16 -33.91 -5.56
N TYR A 41 25.37 -33.67 -6.61
CA TYR A 41 25.54 -34.25 -7.94
C TYR A 41 26.17 -33.21 -8.86
N ILE A 42 27.41 -33.45 -9.31
CA ILE A 42 28.12 -32.57 -10.25
C ILE A 42 28.06 -33.21 -11.65
N PRO A 43 27.37 -32.61 -12.63
CA PRO A 43 27.47 -33.08 -14.01
C PRO A 43 28.91 -32.90 -14.50
N VAL A 44 29.49 -33.94 -15.12
CA VAL A 44 30.81 -33.89 -15.76
C VAL A 44 30.63 -33.16 -17.09
N VAL A 45 30.65 -31.84 -16.98
CA VAL A 45 30.64 -30.91 -18.10
C VAL A 45 32.07 -30.70 -18.61
N ASN A 46 32.21 -30.39 -19.90
CA ASN A 46 33.50 -30.02 -20.49
C ASN A 46 34.12 -28.86 -19.70
N GLN A 47 35.28 -29.12 -19.08
CA GLN A 47 36.05 -28.11 -18.36
C GLN A 47 37.17 -27.59 -19.25
N TYR A 48 37.41 -26.30 -19.16
CA TYR A 48 38.49 -25.61 -19.85
C TYR A 48 39.05 -24.50 -18.96
N GLU A 49 40.23 -24.01 -19.30
CA GLU A 49 40.81 -22.88 -18.60
C GLU A 49 40.34 -21.56 -19.23
N ILE A 50 40.00 -20.62 -18.35
CA ILE A 50 39.92 -19.22 -18.69
C ILE A 50 41.08 -18.51 -18.01
N THR A 51 41.64 -17.53 -18.70
CA THR A 51 42.77 -16.74 -18.20
C THR A 51 42.46 -15.26 -18.32
N GLY A 52 43.27 -14.41 -17.73
CA GLY A 52 43.08 -12.97 -17.89
C GLY A 52 43.95 -12.17 -16.96
N THR A 53 43.73 -10.87 -16.92
CA THR A 53 44.40 -9.94 -16.02
C THR A 53 43.40 -9.13 -15.21
N VAL A 54 43.75 -8.85 -13.96
CA VAL A 54 43.06 -7.89 -13.10
C VAL A 54 43.97 -6.69 -12.91
N VAL A 55 43.47 -5.51 -13.25
CA VAL A 55 44.20 -4.24 -13.18
C VAL A 55 43.41 -3.18 -12.45
N ASP A 56 44.06 -2.14 -11.96
CA ASP A 56 43.40 -0.93 -11.46
C ASP A 56 42.92 0.00 -12.60
N GLU A 57 42.32 1.12 -12.24
CA GLU A 57 41.79 2.14 -13.16
C GLU A 57 42.87 2.77 -14.04
N GLN A 58 44.13 2.74 -13.60
CA GLN A 58 45.30 3.23 -14.32
C GLN A 58 45.95 2.15 -15.18
N GLY A 59 45.44 0.92 -15.13
CA GLY A 59 45.95 -0.23 -15.87
C GLY A 59 47.12 -0.96 -15.19
N ASN A 60 47.46 -0.61 -13.94
CA ASN A 60 48.49 -1.32 -13.19
C ASN A 60 47.97 -2.69 -12.74
N PRO A 61 48.78 -3.74 -12.81
CA PRO A 61 48.38 -5.06 -12.32
C PRO A 61 48.08 -5.08 -10.82
N LEU A 62 47.03 -5.82 -10.42
CA LEU A 62 46.69 -6.04 -9.02
C LEU A 62 47.13 -7.45 -8.62
N GLU A 63 48.18 -7.57 -7.83
CA GLU A 63 48.68 -8.84 -7.29
C GLU A 63 47.84 -9.32 -6.09
N GLY A 64 47.35 -10.55 -6.13
CA GLY A 64 46.52 -11.11 -5.05
C GLY A 64 45.03 -10.77 -5.13
N ALA A 65 44.56 -10.20 -6.25
CA ALA A 65 43.14 -10.07 -6.53
C ALA A 65 42.48 -11.43 -6.70
N THR A 66 41.40 -11.66 -5.99
CA THR A 66 40.65 -12.92 -6.05
C THR A 66 39.66 -12.86 -7.20
N VAL A 67 39.77 -13.78 -8.16
CA VAL A 67 38.80 -13.97 -9.23
C VAL A 67 38.01 -15.25 -8.95
N MET A 68 36.69 -15.18 -9.04
CA MET A 68 35.76 -16.26 -8.70
C MET A 68 34.55 -16.27 -9.63
N PHE A 69 33.81 -17.38 -9.68
CA PHE A 69 32.51 -17.41 -10.35
C PHE A 69 31.38 -17.03 -9.38
N PHE A 70 30.32 -16.40 -9.88
CA PHE A 70 29.21 -15.93 -9.04
C PHE A 70 28.54 -17.03 -8.22
N SER A 71 28.27 -18.17 -8.85
CA SER A 71 27.50 -19.27 -8.25
C SER A 71 28.36 -20.51 -7.95
N SER A 72 29.68 -20.34 -7.80
CA SER A 72 30.61 -21.46 -7.57
C SER A 72 31.73 -21.08 -6.61
N PRO A 73 32.17 -21.99 -5.72
CA PRO A 73 33.27 -21.73 -4.79
C PRO A 73 34.65 -21.68 -5.47
N VAL A 74 34.73 -21.99 -6.77
CA VAL A 74 35.98 -21.98 -7.55
C VAL A 74 36.52 -20.56 -7.67
N HIS A 75 37.74 -20.35 -7.18
CA HIS A 75 38.42 -19.07 -7.23
C HIS A 75 39.94 -19.26 -7.35
N CYS A 76 40.63 -18.19 -7.73
CA CYS A 76 42.08 -18.10 -7.73
C CYS A 76 42.51 -16.66 -7.41
N ASN A 77 43.77 -16.49 -7.01
CA ASN A 77 44.36 -15.17 -6.82
C ASN A 77 45.29 -14.84 -7.98
N THR A 78 45.33 -13.58 -8.37
CA THR A 78 46.25 -13.10 -9.40
C THR A 78 47.70 -13.12 -8.92
N ASN A 79 48.63 -13.33 -9.85
CA ASN A 79 50.06 -13.19 -9.60
C ASN A 79 50.53 -11.71 -9.65
N ILE A 80 51.83 -11.46 -9.54
CA ILE A 80 52.44 -10.11 -9.59
C ILE A 80 52.15 -9.31 -10.87
N GLU A 81 51.87 -10.00 -11.98
CA GLU A 81 51.47 -9.41 -13.26
C GLU A 81 49.95 -9.24 -13.38
N GLY A 82 49.22 -9.44 -12.28
CA GLY A 82 47.76 -9.39 -12.23
C GLY A 82 47.09 -10.54 -12.97
N ARG A 83 47.81 -11.59 -13.37
CA ARG A 83 47.27 -12.68 -14.18
C ARG A 83 46.58 -13.73 -13.32
N TYR A 84 45.44 -14.22 -13.80
CA TYR A 84 44.69 -15.30 -13.16
C TYR A 84 44.40 -16.45 -14.15
N THR A 85 44.07 -17.61 -13.61
CA THR A 85 43.62 -18.79 -14.38
C THR A 85 42.58 -19.55 -13.57
N LEU A 86 41.40 -19.77 -14.14
CA LEU A 86 40.31 -20.53 -13.53
C LEU A 86 39.89 -21.67 -14.43
N LYS A 87 39.48 -22.78 -13.82
CA LYS A 87 38.78 -23.85 -14.54
C LYS A 87 37.31 -23.50 -14.62
N ALA A 88 36.79 -23.40 -15.83
CA ALA A 88 35.43 -23.00 -16.15
C ALA A 88 34.69 -24.09 -16.92
N THR A 89 33.37 -23.97 -16.93
CA THR A 89 32.42 -24.74 -17.72
C THR A 89 31.57 -23.77 -18.54
N ASP A 90 30.78 -24.27 -19.49
CA ASP A 90 29.91 -23.43 -20.32
C ASP A 90 28.82 -22.68 -19.53
N ASN A 91 28.53 -23.10 -18.30
CA ASN A 91 27.60 -22.41 -17.40
C ASN A 91 28.27 -21.27 -16.60
N ASP A 92 29.59 -21.24 -16.52
CA ASP A 92 30.32 -20.35 -15.61
C ASP A 92 30.47 -18.91 -16.15
N VAL A 93 29.54 -18.38 -16.94
CA VAL A 93 29.69 -17.12 -17.73
C VAL A 93 29.84 -15.83 -16.90
N HIS A 94 29.73 -15.91 -15.57
CA HIS A 94 29.68 -14.75 -14.68
C HIS A 94 30.85 -14.75 -13.69
N LEU A 95 31.81 -13.85 -13.92
CA LEU A 95 33.00 -13.65 -13.09
C LEU A 95 32.82 -12.50 -12.10
N TYR A 96 33.37 -12.70 -10.90
CA TYR A 96 33.56 -11.68 -9.89
C TYR A 96 35.04 -11.53 -9.58
N ALA A 97 35.50 -10.30 -9.38
CA ALA A 97 36.82 -10.04 -8.83
C ALA A 97 36.74 -9.17 -7.57
N TYR A 98 37.55 -9.53 -6.58
CA TYR A 98 37.69 -8.83 -5.31
C TYR A 98 39.15 -8.43 -5.10
N TYR A 99 39.33 -7.20 -4.60
CA TYR A 99 40.62 -6.71 -4.14
C TYR A 99 40.38 -5.70 -3.01
N PRO A 100 41.10 -5.76 -1.87
CA PRO A 100 40.93 -4.81 -0.78
C PRO A 100 41.02 -3.35 -1.25
N GLY A 101 40.06 -2.51 -0.83
CA GLY A 101 39.98 -1.09 -1.23
C GLY A 101 39.42 -0.83 -2.63
N LYS A 102 39.06 -1.87 -3.39
CA LYS A 102 38.37 -1.77 -4.68
C LYS A 102 36.90 -2.20 -4.55
N SER A 103 36.06 -1.77 -5.49
CA SER A 103 34.70 -2.31 -5.66
C SER A 103 34.78 -3.71 -6.26
N PHE A 104 33.79 -4.57 -5.95
CA PHE A 104 33.66 -5.85 -6.64
C PHE A 104 33.47 -5.59 -8.14
N ALA A 105 34.31 -6.18 -8.99
CA ALA A 105 34.07 -6.18 -10.42
C ALA A 105 33.14 -7.34 -10.77
N ASN A 106 32.11 -7.05 -11.56
CA ASN A 106 31.12 -8.01 -12.02
C ASN A 106 31.20 -8.06 -13.55
N VAL A 107 31.71 -9.17 -14.10
CA VAL A 107 31.99 -9.31 -15.54
C VAL A 107 31.23 -10.49 -16.11
N LYS A 108 30.35 -10.23 -17.08
CA LYS A 108 29.72 -11.25 -17.91
C LYS A 108 30.57 -11.48 -19.15
N ARG A 109 30.91 -12.74 -19.43
CA ARG A 109 31.64 -13.14 -20.64
C ARG A 109 30.75 -14.02 -21.53
N ALA A 110 31.03 -14.02 -22.84
CA ALA A 110 30.49 -15.05 -23.71
C ALA A 110 31.12 -16.41 -23.35
N VAL A 111 30.44 -17.51 -23.68
CA VAL A 111 30.97 -18.85 -23.38
C VAL A 111 32.35 -19.00 -24.02
N ASP A 112 32.48 -18.69 -25.31
CA ASP A 112 33.71 -18.78 -26.10
C ASP A 112 34.82 -17.78 -25.72
N ASP A 113 34.51 -16.75 -24.92
CA ASP A 113 35.52 -15.84 -24.39
C ASP A 113 36.32 -16.52 -23.27
N ARG A 114 37.56 -16.91 -23.58
CA ARG A 114 38.47 -17.57 -22.63
C ARG A 114 39.52 -16.62 -22.03
N GLN A 115 39.55 -15.35 -22.44
CA GLN A 115 40.55 -14.38 -22.00
C GLN A 115 39.89 -13.07 -21.55
N VAL A 116 39.67 -12.94 -20.24
CA VAL A 116 38.88 -11.83 -19.70
C VAL A 116 39.75 -10.87 -18.90
N LYS A 117 39.88 -9.64 -19.39
CA LYS A 117 40.49 -8.53 -18.65
C LYS A 117 39.47 -7.90 -17.70
N ILE A 118 39.83 -7.76 -16.44
CA ILE A 118 39.00 -7.16 -15.40
C ILE A 118 39.66 -5.87 -14.92
N VAL A 119 38.92 -4.76 -14.95
CA VAL A 119 39.38 -3.46 -14.44
C VAL A 119 38.66 -3.16 -13.13
N MET A 120 39.41 -3.10 -12.03
CA MET A 120 38.89 -2.88 -10.69
C MET A 120 38.84 -1.38 -10.37
N GLN A 121 37.63 -0.88 -10.13
CA GLN A 121 37.41 0.51 -9.73
C GLN A 121 37.68 0.73 -8.25
N SER A 122 38.10 1.94 -7.89
CA SER A 122 38.32 2.31 -6.50
C SER A 122 36.99 2.25 -5.72
N GLY A 123 36.99 1.51 -4.62
CA GLY A 123 35.77 1.21 -3.87
C GLY A 123 35.57 2.16 -2.70
N LYS A 124 34.44 2.87 -2.67
CA LYS A 124 33.95 3.50 -1.44
C LYS A 124 33.09 2.48 -0.70
N HIS A 125 33.69 1.73 0.21
CA HIS A 125 32.93 0.86 1.12
C HIS A 125 32.22 1.73 2.16
N LYS A 126 30.96 2.07 1.91
CA LYS A 126 30.09 2.67 2.93
C LYS A 126 29.49 1.55 3.76
N SER A 127 30.23 1.02 4.73
CA SER A 127 29.59 0.22 5.78
C SER A 127 28.86 1.16 6.72
N VAL A 128 27.55 0.99 6.90
CA VAL A 128 26.81 1.71 7.95
C VAL A 128 27.33 1.18 9.29
N GLN A 129 28.05 2.01 10.05
CA GLN A 129 28.36 1.67 11.44
C GLN A 129 27.04 1.66 12.22
N ARG A 130 26.67 0.49 12.74
CA ARG A 130 25.48 0.36 13.59
C ARG A 130 25.79 0.98 14.96
N GLN A 131 25.23 2.16 15.21
CA GLN A 131 25.17 2.77 16.53
C GLN A 131 23.71 2.86 16.94
N PRO A 132 23.38 2.66 18.23
CA PRO A 132 22.03 2.90 18.71
C PRO A 132 21.58 4.32 18.37
N ALA A 133 20.31 4.48 17.98
CA ALA A 133 19.75 5.80 17.74
C ALA A 133 19.77 6.62 19.03
N GLN A 134 20.02 7.92 18.87
CA GLN A 134 20.12 8.85 19.98
C GLN A 134 18.77 9.48 20.28
N ALA A 135 18.33 9.40 21.53
CA ALA A 135 17.19 10.19 21.98
C ALA A 135 17.52 11.68 21.87
N THR A 136 16.58 12.44 21.32
CA THR A 136 16.63 13.90 21.25
C THR A 136 15.60 14.48 22.20
N ARG A 137 15.56 15.81 22.29
CA ARG A 137 14.48 16.50 23.02
C ARG A 137 13.09 16.22 22.44
N TRP A 138 12.98 15.97 21.14
CA TRP A 138 11.70 15.86 20.44
C TRP A 138 11.29 14.41 20.14
N TYR A 139 12.23 13.47 20.19
CA TYR A 139 11.99 12.09 19.80
C TYR A 139 12.84 11.11 20.62
N ASP A 140 12.17 10.14 21.25
CA ASP A 140 12.82 9.00 21.91
C ASP A 140 12.61 7.73 21.05
N PRO A 141 13.66 7.16 20.42
CA PRO A 141 13.54 5.96 19.61
C PRO A 141 13.09 4.72 20.41
N ALA A 142 13.34 4.68 21.72
CA ALA A 142 12.94 3.56 22.58
C ALA A 142 11.48 3.68 23.05
N HIS A 143 10.95 4.89 23.14
CA HIS A 143 9.59 5.17 23.61
C HIS A 143 8.93 6.27 22.76
N PRO A 144 8.65 6.01 21.46
CA PRO A 144 8.00 6.99 20.62
C PRO A 144 6.63 7.36 21.17
N VAL A 145 6.26 8.64 21.03
CA VAL A 145 4.93 9.12 21.38
C VAL A 145 3.97 8.78 20.25
N THR A 146 2.83 8.18 20.59
CA THR A 146 1.78 7.87 19.61
C THR A 146 0.39 8.17 20.17
N ARG A 147 -0.01 9.44 20.10
CA ARG A 147 -1.34 9.93 20.50
C ARG A 147 -2.20 10.24 19.28
N THR A 148 -1.55 10.50 18.15
CA THR A 148 -2.19 10.84 16.89
C THR A 148 -1.84 9.83 15.80
N TYR A 149 -2.63 9.81 14.73
CA TYR A 149 -2.38 9.04 13.52
C TYR A 149 -2.63 9.91 12.29
N CYS A 150 -2.14 9.47 11.13
CA CYS A 150 -2.34 10.14 9.85
C CYS A 150 -2.48 9.07 8.75
N ASN A 151 -3.33 9.31 7.75
CA ASN A 151 -3.40 8.46 6.57
C ASN A 151 -2.39 8.89 5.49
N PRO A 152 -1.93 7.97 4.62
CA PRO A 152 -2.26 6.54 4.61
C PRO A 152 -1.65 5.84 5.83
N MET A 153 -2.26 4.75 6.28
CA MET A 153 -1.81 4.05 7.48
C MET A 153 -0.37 3.55 7.31
N ASN A 154 0.47 3.75 8.34
CA ASN A 154 1.82 3.22 8.40
C ASN A 154 1.82 1.75 8.84
N ILE A 155 1.51 0.87 7.90
CA ILE A 155 1.63 -0.57 8.08
C ILE A 155 2.72 -1.11 7.17
N SER A 156 3.34 -2.23 7.55
CA SER A 156 4.31 -2.93 6.70
C SER A 156 3.56 -3.58 5.51
N TYR A 157 3.43 -2.86 4.39
CA TYR A 157 2.73 -3.35 3.19
C TYR A 157 3.56 -4.44 2.50
N ASN A 158 2.88 -5.47 1.99
CA ASN A 158 3.54 -6.51 1.21
C ASN A 158 3.93 -6.04 -0.20
N TYR A 159 5.06 -6.52 -0.71
CA TYR A 159 5.45 -6.36 -2.12
C TYR A 159 4.64 -7.29 -3.02
N GLU A 160 4.27 -6.79 -4.19
CA GLU A 160 3.58 -7.58 -5.22
C GLU A 160 4.40 -8.84 -5.56
N PRO A 161 3.75 -10.02 -5.69
CA PRO A 161 4.40 -11.24 -6.15
C PRO A 161 5.06 -11.05 -7.52
N TYR A 162 6.10 -11.84 -7.81
CA TYR A 162 6.69 -11.84 -9.15
C TYR A 162 5.74 -12.46 -10.18
N ASN A 163 4.91 -11.61 -10.79
CA ASN A 163 3.84 -11.98 -11.72
C ASN A 163 3.74 -10.94 -12.87
N ASN A 164 2.72 -11.08 -13.72
CA ASN A 164 2.51 -10.20 -14.87
C ASN A 164 2.15 -8.74 -14.51
N ASN A 165 1.85 -8.44 -13.24
CA ASN A 165 1.60 -7.07 -12.78
C ASN A 165 2.90 -6.30 -12.55
N VAL A 166 4.03 -6.99 -12.39
CA VAL A 166 5.32 -6.38 -12.05
C VAL A 166 6.21 -6.24 -13.27
N GLN A 167 6.62 -5.00 -13.57
CA GLN A 167 7.64 -4.74 -14.58
C GLN A 167 9.04 -5.03 -14.04
N SER A 168 10.01 -5.26 -14.91
CA SER A 168 11.42 -5.43 -14.52
C SER A 168 11.92 -4.22 -13.74
N ASN A 169 12.50 -4.44 -12.55
CA ASN A 169 12.89 -3.39 -11.58
C ASN A 169 11.73 -2.45 -11.19
N GLY A 170 10.49 -2.92 -11.32
CA GLY A 170 9.27 -2.14 -11.09
C GLY A 170 8.48 -2.63 -9.90
N SER A 171 9.04 -3.49 -9.03
CA SER A 171 8.30 -4.02 -7.89
C SER A 171 7.77 -2.91 -6.99
N PHE A 172 6.63 -3.15 -6.36
CA PHE A 172 5.92 -2.16 -5.56
C PHE A 172 5.13 -2.82 -4.44
N ARG A 173 4.93 -2.07 -3.36
CA ARG A 173 4.08 -2.47 -2.25
C ARG A 173 2.63 -2.09 -2.47
N SER A 174 1.72 -2.96 -2.02
CA SER A 174 0.29 -2.74 -2.10
C SER A 174 -0.46 -3.53 -1.04
N SER A 175 -1.59 -2.99 -0.61
CA SER A 175 -2.63 -3.72 0.11
C SER A 175 -3.97 -3.02 -0.09
N ALA A 176 -5.05 -3.76 0.12
CA ALA A 176 -6.40 -3.32 -0.12
C ALA A 176 -7.38 -4.20 0.64
N ASP A 177 -8.66 -3.91 0.45
CA ASP A 177 -9.79 -4.70 0.91
C ASP A 177 -9.70 -4.98 2.43
N PRO A 178 -9.40 -3.94 3.26
CA PRO A 178 -9.16 -4.14 4.67
C PRO A 178 -10.44 -4.51 5.41
N MET A 179 -10.30 -5.37 6.41
CA MET A 179 -11.32 -5.56 7.43
C MET A 179 -10.70 -5.54 8.83
N GLY A 180 -11.30 -4.73 9.70
CA GLY A 180 -10.88 -4.55 11.09
C GLY A 180 -11.86 -5.19 12.06
N LEU A 181 -11.36 -5.70 13.18
CA LEU A 181 -12.20 -6.15 14.30
C LEU A 181 -11.47 -6.01 15.63
N THR A 182 -12.23 -6.06 16.73
CA THR A 182 -11.68 -6.24 18.08
C THR A 182 -11.58 -7.73 18.41
N TYR A 183 -10.42 -8.14 18.91
CA TYR A 183 -10.22 -9.49 19.45
C TYR A 183 -9.53 -9.36 20.81
N LYS A 184 -10.27 -9.70 21.88
CA LYS A 184 -9.87 -9.44 23.26
C LYS A 184 -9.64 -7.93 23.48
N ASP A 185 -8.46 -7.53 23.94
CA ASP A 185 -8.06 -6.17 24.26
C ASP A 185 -7.21 -5.51 23.15
N GLU A 186 -7.30 -6.02 21.92
CA GLU A 186 -6.52 -5.55 20.78
C GLU A 186 -7.39 -5.41 19.51
N TYR A 187 -6.88 -4.62 18.57
CA TYR A 187 -7.44 -4.43 17.23
C TYR A 187 -6.68 -5.28 16.23
N PHE A 188 -7.39 -5.96 15.34
CA PHE A 188 -6.84 -6.80 14.30
C PHE A 188 -7.27 -6.23 12.95
N LEU A 189 -6.34 -6.18 12.00
CA LEU A 189 -6.55 -5.70 10.64
C LEU A 189 -6.06 -6.78 9.66
N PHE A 190 -7.01 -7.36 8.93
CA PHE A 190 -6.73 -8.26 7.82
C PHE A 190 -6.87 -7.48 6.52
N SER A 191 -5.99 -7.72 5.56
CA SER A 191 -6.07 -7.10 4.24
C SER A 191 -5.42 -7.96 3.16
N THR A 192 -5.73 -7.64 1.90
CA THR A 192 -5.36 -8.42 0.74
C THR A 192 -3.85 -8.67 0.67
N ASN A 193 -3.50 -9.94 0.49
CA ASN A 193 -2.15 -10.43 0.13
C ASN A 193 -1.03 -10.00 1.07
N GLN A 194 -1.27 -9.95 2.38
CA GLN A 194 -0.23 -9.58 3.36
C GLN A 194 0.61 -10.73 3.92
N GLY A 195 0.20 -12.00 3.73
CA GLY A 195 0.88 -13.16 4.34
C GLY A 195 0.68 -13.29 5.86
N GLY A 196 -0.33 -12.60 6.40
CA GLY A 196 -0.65 -12.53 7.82
C GLY A 196 -1.67 -11.43 8.07
N PHE A 197 -1.61 -10.81 9.24
CA PHE A 197 -2.46 -9.68 9.61
C PHE A 197 -1.73 -8.72 10.53
N HIS A 198 -2.19 -7.48 10.57
CA HIS A 198 -1.66 -6.46 11.48
C HIS A 198 -2.50 -6.42 12.76
N TYR A 199 -1.89 -6.05 13.87
CA TYR A 199 -2.59 -5.85 15.14
C TYR A 199 -2.07 -4.62 15.87
N SER A 200 -2.94 -3.99 16.66
CA SER A 200 -2.65 -2.74 17.36
C SER A 200 -3.38 -2.65 18.69
N LYS A 201 -2.86 -1.83 19.61
CA LYS A 201 -3.53 -1.47 20.87
C LYS A 201 -4.23 -0.11 20.82
N ASN A 202 -3.90 0.74 19.85
CA ASN A 202 -4.38 2.14 19.77
C ASN A 202 -4.78 2.58 18.35
N LEU A 203 -4.81 1.66 17.38
CA LEU A 203 -5.06 1.90 15.95
C LEU A 203 -4.01 2.77 15.24
N SER A 204 -2.87 3.04 15.89
CA SER A 204 -1.77 3.86 15.34
C SER A 204 -0.48 3.05 15.22
N ASP A 205 -0.10 2.36 16.29
CA ASP A 205 1.06 1.48 16.32
C ASP A 205 0.64 0.09 15.88
N TRP A 206 1.08 -0.32 14.69
CA TRP A 206 0.74 -1.61 14.10
C TRP A 206 1.94 -2.55 14.12
N GLU A 207 1.71 -3.73 14.66
CA GLU A 207 2.62 -4.87 14.59
C GLU A 207 2.07 -5.91 13.60
N PHE A 208 2.91 -6.80 13.10
CA PHE A 208 2.51 -7.82 12.15
C PHE A 208 2.62 -9.23 12.72
N ALA A 209 1.59 -10.05 12.52
CA ALA A 209 1.57 -11.46 12.85
C ALA A 209 1.54 -12.29 11.56
N PRO A 210 2.62 -13.03 11.23
CA PRO A 210 2.62 -13.93 10.08
C PRO A 210 1.59 -15.04 10.25
N ALA A 211 0.78 -15.28 9.22
CA ALA A 211 -0.17 -16.38 9.18
C ALA A 211 -0.36 -16.83 7.72
N SER A 212 0.04 -18.07 7.43
CA SER A 212 -0.09 -18.63 6.08
C SER A 212 -1.52 -19.15 5.87
N PHE A 213 -2.32 -18.36 5.17
CA PHE A 213 -3.63 -18.77 4.66
C PHE A 213 -3.57 -19.23 3.20
N GLN A 214 -2.51 -18.83 2.48
CA GLN A 214 -2.26 -19.19 1.10
C GLN A 214 -1.89 -20.67 0.96
N ARG A 215 -2.63 -21.42 0.12
CA ARG A 215 -2.39 -22.86 -0.09
C ARG A 215 -1.30 -23.14 -1.12
N ARG A 216 -1.16 -22.32 -2.15
CA ARG A 216 -0.11 -22.42 -3.19
C ARG A 216 0.44 -21.03 -3.53
N PRO A 217 1.69 -20.89 -3.99
CA PRO A 217 2.32 -19.58 -4.22
C PRO A 217 1.58 -18.63 -5.17
N THR A 218 0.74 -19.16 -6.07
CA THR A 218 -0.01 -18.39 -7.07
C THR A 218 -1.49 -18.21 -6.70
N ASP A 219 -1.94 -18.78 -5.57
CA ASP A 219 -3.33 -18.69 -5.17
C ASP A 219 -3.62 -17.30 -4.59
N ASP A 220 -4.77 -16.73 -4.95
CA ASP A 220 -5.29 -15.46 -4.42
C ASP A 220 -6.16 -15.67 -3.17
N ASP A 221 -5.87 -16.73 -2.42
CA ASP A 221 -6.62 -17.19 -1.24
C ASP A 221 -6.68 -16.15 -0.10
N MET A 222 -5.88 -15.09 -0.19
CA MET A 222 -5.75 -14.03 0.81
C MET A 222 -6.34 -12.70 0.33
N CYS A 223 -7.05 -12.68 -0.80
CA CYS A 223 -7.79 -11.54 -1.29
C CYS A 223 -9.07 -11.31 -0.47
N ALA A 224 -9.40 -10.05 -0.21
CA ALA A 224 -10.57 -9.56 0.52
C ALA A 224 -10.98 -10.46 1.70
N PRO A 225 -10.16 -10.46 2.78
CA PRO A 225 -10.39 -11.35 3.91
C PRO A 225 -11.69 -11.01 4.66
N ALA A 226 -12.32 -12.04 5.22
CA ALA A 226 -13.39 -11.95 6.19
C ALA A 226 -12.97 -12.58 7.51
N ALA A 227 -13.26 -11.93 8.62
CA ALA A 227 -13.09 -12.51 9.94
C ALA A 227 -14.23 -12.12 10.88
N PHE A 228 -14.50 -12.98 11.85
CA PHE A 228 -15.44 -12.70 12.94
C PHE A 228 -14.99 -13.41 14.22
N VAL A 229 -15.51 -12.97 15.36
CA VAL A 229 -15.20 -13.54 16.67
C VAL A 229 -16.43 -14.22 17.25
N SER A 230 -16.26 -15.43 17.77
CA SER A 230 -17.29 -16.16 18.53
C SER A 230 -16.70 -16.61 19.86
N GLY A 231 -17.12 -15.98 20.95
CA GLY A 231 -16.51 -16.20 22.27
C GLY A 231 -15.03 -15.79 22.27
N ASP A 232 -14.14 -16.74 22.56
CA ASP A 232 -12.69 -16.55 22.57
C ASP A 232 -12.00 -16.92 21.25
N THR A 233 -12.78 -17.30 20.24
CA THR A 233 -12.27 -17.89 18.98
C THR A 233 -12.44 -16.90 17.82
N LEU A 234 -11.35 -16.61 17.12
CA LEU A 234 -11.34 -15.84 15.89
C LEU A 234 -11.47 -16.80 14.70
N PHE A 235 -12.35 -16.48 13.76
CA PHE A 235 -12.52 -17.19 12.48
C PHE A 235 -12.06 -16.30 11.33
N TYR A 236 -11.56 -16.92 10.27
CA TYR A 236 -11.02 -16.25 9.07
C TYR A 236 -11.37 -17.03 7.80
N THR A 237 -11.59 -16.33 6.69
CA THR A 237 -11.59 -16.87 5.31
C THR A 237 -11.18 -15.77 4.33
N GLY A 238 -10.65 -16.12 3.17
CA GLY A 238 -10.47 -15.20 2.04
C GLY A 238 -11.55 -15.37 0.96
N SER A 239 -11.35 -14.67 -0.15
CA SER A 239 -12.19 -14.72 -1.36
C SER A 239 -11.96 -15.97 -2.21
N THR A 240 -13.05 -16.56 -2.71
CA THR A 240 -12.96 -17.74 -3.59
C THR A 240 -14.22 -18.05 -4.38
N TYR A 241 -14.05 -18.50 -5.63
CA TYR A 241 -15.10 -19.17 -6.40
C TYR A 241 -15.02 -20.71 -6.32
N GLU A 242 -13.84 -21.24 -5.99
CA GLU A 242 -13.58 -22.69 -5.96
C GLU A 242 -13.64 -23.28 -4.54
N GLY A 243 -13.80 -22.46 -3.50
CA GLY A 243 -13.91 -22.87 -2.10
C GLY A 243 -12.58 -22.86 -1.34
N LEU A 244 -12.61 -22.27 -0.14
CA LEU A 244 -11.50 -22.14 0.81
C LEU A 244 -11.88 -22.78 2.15
N PRO A 245 -10.92 -23.19 2.97
CA PRO A 245 -11.19 -23.48 4.37
C PRO A 245 -11.79 -22.26 5.09
N VAL A 246 -12.57 -22.50 6.13
CA VAL A 246 -12.72 -21.50 7.21
C VAL A 246 -11.70 -21.86 8.28
N TRP A 247 -10.82 -20.92 8.60
CA TRP A 247 -9.80 -21.06 9.61
C TRP A 247 -10.29 -20.53 10.95
N TYR A 248 -9.74 -21.05 12.06
CA TYR A 248 -9.99 -20.53 13.39
C TYR A 248 -8.76 -20.61 14.30
N SER A 249 -8.69 -19.72 15.29
CA SER A 249 -7.67 -19.74 16.34
C SER A 249 -8.15 -19.06 17.63
N THR A 250 -7.74 -19.59 18.78
CA THR A 250 -7.85 -18.93 20.09
C THR A 250 -6.55 -18.21 20.48
N SER A 251 -5.53 -18.27 19.63
CA SER A 251 -4.21 -17.65 19.80
C SER A 251 -3.67 -17.20 18.43
N PRO A 252 -4.38 -16.30 17.73
CA PRO A 252 -4.10 -15.95 16.33
C PRO A 252 -2.69 -15.39 16.10
N LYS A 253 -2.14 -14.63 17.07
CA LYS A 253 -0.76 -14.10 17.00
C LYS A 253 0.34 -15.17 16.95
N SER A 254 0.02 -16.44 17.25
CA SER A 254 0.96 -17.56 17.05
C SER A 254 1.16 -17.93 15.58
N GLY A 255 0.38 -17.35 14.67
CA GLY A 255 0.35 -17.70 13.24
C GLY A 255 -0.28 -19.06 12.95
N ARG A 256 -0.71 -19.80 13.97
CA ARG A 256 -1.30 -21.13 13.84
C ARG A 256 -2.82 -21.05 13.87
N PHE A 257 -3.41 -21.37 12.73
CA PHE A 257 -4.85 -21.51 12.55
C PHE A 257 -5.19 -22.96 12.23
N LYS A 258 -6.31 -23.44 12.80
CA LYS A 258 -6.90 -24.73 12.50
C LYS A 258 -8.02 -24.55 11.49
N ARG A 259 -8.37 -25.59 10.73
CA ARG A 259 -9.52 -25.55 9.82
C ARG A 259 -10.77 -25.96 10.58
N ALA A 260 -11.79 -25.11 10.59
CA ALA A 260 -13.14 -25.45 11.05
C ALA A 260 -13.83 -26.33 10.03
N ILE A 261 -13.69 -25.97 8.75
CA ILE A 261 -14.09 -26.77 7.59
C ILE A 261 -13.00 -26.70 6.52
N GLU A 262 -12.95 -27.69 5.63
CA GLU A 262 -11.97 -27.74 4.53
C GLU A 262 -12.34 -26.87 3.33
N ARG A 263 -13.64 -26.59 3.15
CA ARG A 263 -14.15 -25.89 1.97
C ARG A 263 -15.52 -25.25 2.23
N ASN A 264 -15.62 -23.95 2.00
CA ASN A 264 -16.87 -23.19 1.99
C ASN A 264 -17.81 -23.78 0.93
N THR A 265 -19.11 -23.83 1.24
CA THR A 265 -20.11 -24.45 0.35
C THR A 265 -20.49 -23.52 -0.81
N LEU A 266 -20.50 -22.21 -0.57
CA LEU A 266 -20.86 -21.21 -1.57
C LEU A 266 -19.59 -20.56 -2.16
N PRO A 267 -19.62 -20.20 -3.46
CA PRO A 267 -18.62 -19.31 -4.03
C PRO A 267 -18.80 -17.92 -3.44
N SER A 268 -17.85 -17.49 -2.62
CA SER A 268 -17.90 -16.24 -1.87
C SER A 268 -16.67 -15.39 -2.21
N TRP A 269 -16.81 -14.55 -3.23
CA TRP A 269 -15.87 -13.46 -3.48
C TRP A 269 -16.26 -12.26 -2.63
N ASP A 270 -15.29 -11.59 -2.02
CA ASP A 270 -15.41 -10.53 -1.03
C ASP A 270 -16.39 -10.88 0.10
N PRO A 271 -16.12 -11.97 0.84
CA PRO A 271 -17.00 -12.40 1.91
C PRO A 271 -17.04 -11.38 3.06
N CYS A 272 -18.19 -11.28 3.70
CA CYS A 272 -18.35 -10.78 5.07
C CYS A 272 -19.14 -11.79 5.88
N LEU A 273 -18.58 -12.18 7.03
CA LEU A 273 -19.22 -13.05 8.00
C LEU A 273 -19.71 -12.21 9.18
N PHE A 274 -21.02 -12.17 9.38
CA PHE A 274 -21.66 -11.39 10.42
C PHE A 274 -22.37 -12.32 11.42
N LEU A 275 -21.84 -12.38 12.64
CA LEU A 275 -22.46 -13.10 13.76
C LEU A 275 -23.38 -12.13 14.51
N ASP A 276 -24.68 -12.37 14.45
CA ASP A 276 -25.68 -11.52 15.10
C ASP A 276 -25.83 -11.87 16.59
N ASP A 277 -26.43 -10.94 17.36
CA ASP A 277 -26.67 -11.07 18.80
C ASP A 277 -27.62 -12.24 19.13
N ASP A 278 -28.44 -12.68 18.17
CA ASP A 278 -29.32 -13.85 18.30
C ASP A 278 -28.57 -15.18 18.08
N GLY A 279 -27.27 -15.12 17.81
CA GLY A 279 -26.38 -16.26 17.63
C GLY A 279 -26.41 -16.87 16.22
N LYS A 280 -27.14 -16.29 15.26
CA LYS A 280 -27.12 -16.70 13.85
C LYS A 280 -25.96 -16.06 13.10
N LEU A 281 -25.43 -16.80 12.12
CA LEU A 281 -24.34 -16.36 11.27
C LEU A 281 -24.85 -16.08 9.86
N TYR A 282 -24.41 -14.97 9.30
CA TYR A 282 -24.77 -14.53 7.96
C TYR A 282 -23.51 -14.37 7.12
N LEU A 283 -23.61 -14.76 5.85
CA LEU A 283 -22.59 -14.55 4.83
C LEU A 283 -23.13 -13.55 3.80
N TYR A 284 -22.39 -12.48 3.58
CA TYR A 284 -22.59 -11.54 2.48
C TYR A 284 -21.41 -11.63 1.51
N TYR A 285 -21.65 -11.51 0.21
CA TYR A 285 -20.59 -11.71 -0.79
C TYR A 285 -20.99 -11.20 -2.19
N GLY A 286 -19.97 -11.01 -3.03
CA GLY A 286 -20.07 -10.71 -4.46
C GLY A 286 -19.08 -9.62 -4.88
N SER A 287 -18.62 -9.69 -6.13
CA SER A 287 -18.00 -8.57 -6.84
C SER A 287 -18.43 -8.66 -8.30
N SER A 288 -19.16 -7.67 -8.82
CA SER A 288 -19.70 -7.72 -10.17
C SER A 288 -20.20 -6.37 -10.67
N ASN A 289 -20.18 -6.20 -11.99
CA ASN A 289 -20.90 -5.14 -12.71
C ASN A 289 -22.18 -5.67 -13.42
N GLU A 290 -22.56 -6.92 -13.18
CA GLU A 290 -23.76 -7.55 -13.76
C GLU A 290 -24.70 -8.16 -12.73
N TYR A 291 -24.15 -8.72 -11.65
CA TYR A 291 -24.91 -9.48 -10.64
C TYR A 291 -24.96 -8.75 -9.30
N PRO A 292 -26.09 -8.79 -8.59
CA PRO A 292 -26.22 -8.14 -7.29
C PRO A 292 -25.37 -8.83 -6.24
N LEU A 293 -24.93 -8.05 -5.25
CA LEU A 293 -24.38 -8.56 -4.00
C LEU A 293 -25.44 -9.41 -3.28
N LYS A 294 -24.97 -10.44 -2.57
CA LYS A 294 -25.82 -11.50 -2.03
C LYS A 294 -25.71 -11.59 -0.52
N GLY A 295 -26.77 -12.12 0.11
CA GLY A 295 -26.82 -12.42 1.53
C GLY A 295 -27.51 -13.76 1.79
N VAL A 296 -27.00 -14.50 2.78
CA VAL A 296 -27.54 -15.81 3.15
C VAL A 296 -27.23 -16.12 4.61
N GLN A 297 -28.18 -16.73 5.33
CA GLN A 297 -27.88 -17.29 6.65
C GLN A 297 -27.11 -18.60 6.46
N VAL A 298 -26.03 -18.79 7.20
CA VAL A 298 -25.23 -20.02 7.21
C VAL A 298 -25.23 -20.67 8.60
N SER A 299 -25.05 -21.98 8.61
CA SER A 299 -24.86 -22.75 9.84
C SER A 299 -23.53 -22.39 10.49
N ARG A 300 -23.49 -22.33 11.83
CA ARG A 300 -22.24 -22.15 12.57
C ARG A 300 -21.43 -23.45 12.69
N ASP A 301 -22.06 -24.60 12.46
CA ASP A 301 -21.41 -25.89 12.61
C ASP A 301 -20.60 -26.26 11.36
N ASP A 302 -21.13 -25.96 10.17
CA ASP A 302 -20.54 -26.40 8.90
C ASP A 302 -20.57 -25.35 7.77
N PHE A 303 -21.01 -24.11 8.06
CA PHE A 303 -21.10 -22.99 7.11
C PHE A 303 -21.96 -23.29 5.87
N ARG A 304 -22.85 -24.27 5.92
CA ARG A 304 -23.82 -24.52 4.86
C ARG A 304 -24.97 -23.51 4.92
N PRO A 305 -25.55 -23.12 3.76
CA PRO A 305 -26.73 -22.27 3.72
C PRO A 305 -27.89 -22.88 4.51
N VAL A 306 -28.49 -22.08 5.39
CA VAL A 306 -29.70 -22.41 6.18
C VAL A 306 -30.93 -21.73 5.59
N SER A 307 -30.75 -20.60 4.89
CA SER A 307 -31.80 -19.91 4.15
C SER A 307 -31.61 -20.06 2.64
N LYS A 308 -32.58 -19.57 1.86
CA LYS A 308 -32.33 -19.20 0.47
C LYS A 308 -31.29 -18.07 0.40
N ILE A 309 -30.66 -17.92 -0.76
CA ILE A 309 -29.79 -16.77 -1.06
C ILE A 309 -30.68 -15.59 -1.48
N TYR A 310 -30.38 -14.40 -0.96
CA TYR A 310 -31.07 -13.15 -1.25
C TYR A 310 -30.17 -12.28 -2.11
N ASP A 311 -30.74 -11.68 -3.16
CA ASP A 311 -30.13 -10.55 -3.84
C ASP A 311 -30.38 -9.30 -2.99
N ILE A 312 -29.30 -8.61 -2.61
CA ILE A 312 -29.33 -7.50 -1.65
C ILE A 312 -29.40 -6.17 -2.38
N MET A 313 -28.45 -5.91 -3.27
CA MET A 313 -28.38 -4.67 -4.03
C MET A 313 -27.55 -4.82 -5.31
N MET A 314 -27.79 -3.91 -6.25
CA MET A 314 -26.97 -3.65 -7.43
C MET A 314 -26.85 -2.13 -7.57
N LEU A 315 -25.77 -1.65 -8.20
CA LEU A 315 -25.60 -0.22 -8.48
C LEU A 315 -26.71 0.30 -9.41
N ARG A 316 -27.02 1.58 -9.24
CA ARG A 316 -27.90 2.39 -10.09
C ARG A 316 -27.15 3.66 -10.52
N PRO A 317 -26.07 3.55 -11.30
CA PRO A 317 -25.25 4.71 -11.70
C PRO A 317 -26.04 5.78 -12.47
N GLU A 318 -27.14 5.40 -13.13
CA GLU A 318 -28.10 6.32 -13.76
C GLU A 318 -28.83 7.22 -12.76
N GLU A 319 -28.96 6.80 -11.50
CA GLU A 319 -29.58 7.56 -10.41
C GLU A 319 -28.52 8.18 -9.47
N HIS A 320 -27.49 7.41 -9.12
CA HIS A 320 -26.50 7.79 -8.12
C HIS A 320 -25.17 8.15 -8.80
N GLY A 321 -24.80 9.44 -8.79
CA GLY A 321 -23.65 9.94 -9.54
C GLY A 321 -22.31 9.35 -9.06
N TRP A 322 -22.18 9.11 -7.76
CA TRP A 322 -20.95 8.57 -7.16
C TRP A 322 -20.69 7.10 -7.51
N GLU A 323 -21.72 6.36 -7.96
CA GLU A 323 -21.60 4.96 -8.39
C GLU A 323 -21.08 4.83 -9.84
N ARG A 324 -20.77 5.94 -10.52
CA ARG A 324 -20.23 5.93 -11.89
C ARG A 324 -18.72 5.72 -11.93
N PHE A 325 -18.26 4.96 -12.92
CA PHE A 325 -16.85 4.76 -13.20
C PHE A 325 -16.11 6.05 -13.60
N GLY A 326 -14.77 5.97 -13.63
CA GLY A 326 -13.90 7.05 -14.06
C GLY A 326 -13.21 7.76 -12.90
N MET A 327 -12.07 8.40 -13.18
CA MET A 327 -11.27 9.09 -12.16
C MET A 327 -12.06 10.23 -11.49
N ASN A 328 -13.11 10.74 -12.14
CA ASN A 328 -13.98 11.76 -11.56
C ASN A 328 -15.45 11.40 -11.75
N ASN A 329 -15.84 10.12 -11.65
CA ASN A 329 -17.20 9.65 -11.91
C ASN A 329 -17.73 10.06 -13.32
N ASP A 330 -16.86 9.98 -14.33
CA ASP A 330 -17.05 10.55 -15.66
C ASP A 330 -16.94 9.54 -16.82
N ASP A 331 -16.81 8.25 -16.52
CA ASP A 331 -16.80 7.17 -17.52
C ASP A 331 -18.09 6.34 -17.45
N GLU A 332 -18.97 6.57 -18.43
CA GLU A 332 -20.22 5.80 -18.61
C GLU A 332 -20.17 4.88 -19.84
N VAL A 333 -19.04 4.83 -20.56
CA VAL A 333 -18.97 4.21 -21.89
C VAL A 333 -18.05 3.00 -21.95
N THR A 334 -16.98 2.97 -21.14
CA THR A 334 -15.97 1.92 -21.23
C THR A 334 -16.50 0.59 -20.69
N LEU A 335 -17.11 0.62 -19.51
CA LEU A 335 -17.63 -0.56 -18.81
C LEU A 335 -18.62 -0.12 -17.72
N ARG A 336 -19.59 -0.98 -17.39
CA ARG A 336 -20.47 -0.74 -16.22
C ARG A 336 -19.64 -0.81 -14.92
N PRO A 337 -19.96 0.05 -13.93
CA PRO A 337 -19.27 0.06 -12.65
C PRO A 337 -19.47 -1.23 -11.85
N PHE A 338 -18.51 -1.56 -10.99
CA PHE A 338 -18.55 -2.74 -10.13
C PHE A 338 -19.06 -2.37 -8.74
N THR A 339 -19.90 -3.25 -8.19
CA THR A 339 -20.17 -3.30 -6.76
C THR A 339 -19.45 -4.50 -6.15
N GLU A 340 -18.89 -4.32 -4.96
CA GLU A 340 -18.11 -5.34 -4.26
C GLU A 340 -17.99 -5.06 -2.76
N GLY A 341 -17.11 -5.76 -2.04
CA GLY A 341 -16.75 -5.40 -0.66
C GLY A 341 -17.92 -5.35 0.31
N ALA A 342 -18.81 -6.36 0.28
CA ALA A 342 -19.97 -6.41 1.15
C ALA A 342 -19.55 -6.40 2.63
N TYR A 343 -20.16 -5.57 3.46
CA TYR A 343 -19.90 -5.57 4.91
C TYR A 343 -21.15 -5.25 5.73
N MET A 344 -21.37 -5.94 6.85
CA MET A 344 -22.56 -5.74 7.69
C MET A 344 -22.20 -5.15 9.05
N THR A 345 -22.87 -4.04 9.40
CA THR A 345 -22.82 -3.44 10.74
C THR A 345 -24.22 -3.42 11.34
N LYS A 346 -24.36 -3.85 12.60
CA LYS A 346 -25.60 -3.68 13.36
C LYS A 346 -25.47 -2.52 14.33
N HIS A 347 -26.47 -1.63 14.34
CA HIS A 347 -26.51 -0.50 15.25
C HIS A 347 -27.97 -0.18 15.63
N ASN A 348 -28.26 -0.06 16.92
CA ASN A 348 -29.59 0.27 17.45
C ASN A 348 -30.76 -0.55 16.84
N GLY A 349 -30.54 -1.86 16.67
CA GLY A 349 -31.54 -2.78 16.12
C GLY A 349 -31.71 -2.73 14.60
N LYS A 350 -30.92 -1.92 13.88
CA LYS A 350 -30.89 -1.83 12.42
C LYS A 350 -29.63 -2.44 11.84
N TYR A 351 -29.75 -2.91 10.60
CA TYR A 351 -28.71 -3.58 9.83
C TYR A 351 -28.28 -2.66 8.69
N TYR A 352 -27.00 -2.31 8.70
CA TYR A 352 -26.35 -1.39 7.76
C TYR A 352 -25.46 -2.22 6.83
N PHE A 353 -26.00 -2.58 5.68
CA PHE A 353 -25.28 -3.26 4.61
C PHE A 353 -24.46 -2.26 3.82
N GLN A 354 -23.14 -2.36 3.93
CA GLN A 354 -22.15 -1.56 3.23
C GLN A 354 -21.69 -2.27 1.95
N TYR A 355 -21.29 -1.50 0.95
CA TYR A 355 -20.77 -1.99 -0.32
C TYR A 355 -19.80 -0.97 -0.94
N GLY A 356 -18.76 -1.47 -1.61
CA GLY A 356 -17.79 -0.68 -2.36
C GLY A 356 -18.23 -0.40 -3.78
N ALA A 357 -18.03 0.83 -4.24
CA ALA A 357 -18.26 1.30 -5.60
C ALA A 357 -17.42 2.56 -5.89
N PRO A 358 -17.16 2.94 -7.15
CA PRO A 358 -17.58 2.27 -8.37
C PRO A 358 -16.52 1.30 -8.91
N GLY A 359 -15.25 1.47 -8.53
CA GLY A 359 -14.10 0.63 -8.88
C GLY A 359 -12.83 1.07 -8.15
N THR A 360 -12.05 0.10 -7.67
CA THR A 360 -10.90 0.35 -6.78
C THR A 360 -9.74 1.10 -7.45
N GLU A 361 -9.69 1.17 -8.78
CA GLU A 361 -8.65 1.87 -9.55
C GLU A 361 -8.84 3.40 -9.61
N PHE A 362 -9.98 3.93 -9.13
CA PHE A 362 -10.34 5.34 -9.23
C PHE A 362 -10.32 6.04 -7.87
N LYS A 363 -9.93 7.33 -7.86
CA LYS A 363 -9.86 8.16 -6.64
C LYS A 363 -11.23 8.39 -5.97
N VAL A 364 -12.31 8.10 -6.68
CA VAL A 364 -13.70 8.24 -6.24
C VAL A 364 -14.25 6.95 -5.61
N TYR A 365 -13.41 5.92 -5.44
CA TYR A 365 -13.82 4.70 -4.75
C TYR A 365 -14.31 5.01 -3.34
N ALA A 366 -15.45 4.46 -2.97
CA ALA A 366 -16.26 4.86 -1.84
C ALA A 366 -17.09 3.68 -1.33
N ASP A 367 -17.66 3.81 -0.14
CA ASP A 367 -18.68 2.89 0.34
C ASP A 367 -20.04 3.56 0.49
N GLY A 368 -21.07 2.86 0.02
CA GLY A 368 -22.47 3.20 0.24
C GLY A 368 -23.11 2.29 1.29
N VAL A 369 -24.31 2.66 1.73
CA VAL A 369 -25.08 1.93 2.73
C VAL A 369 -26.52 1.69 2.29
N TYR A 370 -27.01 0.49 2.52
CA TYR A 370 -28.43 0.17 2.58
C TYR A 370 -28.82 -0.24 4.01
N VAL A 371 -30.01 0.18 4.46
CA VAL A 371 -30.48 -0.04 5.83
C VAL A 371 -31.71 -0.94 5.86
N SER A 372 -31.78 -1.86 6.82
CA SER A 372 -32.94 -2.72 7.08
C SER A 372 -33.18 -2.94 8.57
N ASP A 373 -34.40 -3.36 8.91
CA ASP A 373 -34.74 -3.88 10.25
C ASP A 373 -34.47 -5.41 10.36
N SER A 374 -33.96 -6.04 9.30
CA SER A 374 -33.66 -7.48 9.22
C SER A 374 -32.32 -7.73 8.52
N PRO A 375 -31.53 -8.74 8.94
CA PRO A 375 -30.20 -8.99 8.38
C PRO A 375 -30.22 -9.37 6.88
N LEU A 376 -31.33 -9.88 6.37
CA LEU A 376 -31.48 -10.27 4.95
C LEU A 376 -32.48 -9.38 4.20
N GLY A 377 -32.80 -8.21 4.75
CA GLY A 377 -33.67 -7.24 4.11
C GLY A 377 -35.17 -7.43 4.41
N PRO A 378 -36.04 -6.69 3.69
CA PRO A 378 -35.71 -5.80 2.57
C PRO A 378 -34.88 -4.59 3.00
N PHE A 379 -33.99 -4.16 2.11
CA PHE A 379 -33.03 -3.08 2.33
C PHE A 379 -33.46 -1.79 1.64
N THR A 380 -33.20 -0.64 2.27
CA THR A 380 -33.50 0.70 1.72
C THR A 380 -32.21 1.49 1.55
N TYR A 381 -32.02 2.12 0.40
CA TYR A 381 -30.84 2.95 0.13
C TYR A 381 -30.78 4.13 1.12
N GLN A 382 -29.63 4.36 1.74
CA GLN A 382 -29.42 5.51 2.60
C GLN A 382 -29.24 6.77 1.75
N GLN A 383 -30.14 7.75 1.91
CA GLN A 383 -30.12 8.97 1.08
C GLN A 383 -28.82 9.79 1.18
N HIS A 384 -28.08 9.70 2.30
CA HIS A 384 -26.82 10.42 2.50
C HIS A 384 -25.65 9.86 1.67
N ASN A 385 -25.80 8.68 1.04
CA ASN A 385 -24.69 8.03 0.34
C ASN A 385 -23.93 8.96 -0.64
N PRO A 386 -22.61 8.75 -0.81
CA PRO A 386 -21.80 7.71 -0.18
C PRO A 386 -21.59 7.96 1.33
N MET A 387 -21.49 6.87 2.09
CA MET A 387 -21.25 6.87 3.54
C MET A 387 -19.80 7.21 3.88
N SER A 388 -18.87 6.75 3.04
CA SER A 388 -17.45 7.06 3.12
C SER A 388 -16.95 7.48 1.75
N TYR A 389 -16.39 8.68 1.61
CA TYR A 389 -15.96 9.23 0.32
C TYR A 389 -14.84 10.25 0.48
N LYS A 390 -13.76 10.09 -0.29
CA LYS A 390 -12.58 10.97 -0.27
C LYS A 390 -12.01 11.18 -1.68
N PRO A 391 -12.66 12.00 -2.52
CA PRO A 391 -12.24 12.23 -3.91
C PRO A 391 -11.09 13.25 -4.07
N GLY A 392 -10.58 13.79 -2.95
CA GLY A 392 -9.56 14.83 -2.91
C GLY A 392 -8.73 14.80 -1.61
N GLY A 393 -7.70 15.64 -1.58
CA GLY A 393 -6.59 15.57 -0.61
C GLY A 393 -5.46 14.66 -1.10
N PHE A 394 -4.51 14.39 -0.20
CA PHE A 394 -3.31 13.59 -0.44
C PHE A 394 -3.66 12.10 -0.63
N VAL A 395 -4.47 11.58 0.28
CA VAL A 395 -5.03 10.22 0.17
C VAL A 395 -6.39 10.32 -0.51
N GLN A 396 -6.65 9.46 -1.49
CA GLN A 396 -7.90 9.47 -2.24
C GLN A 396 -8.48 8.08 -2.35
N GLY A 397 -9.82 7.98 -2.38
CA GLY A 397 -10.55 6.74 -2.31
C GLY A 397 -10.65 6.18 -0.88
N VAL A 398 -11.81 5.59 -0.56
CA VAL A 398 -12.10 4.88 0.68
C VAL A 398 -13.32 3.97 0.45
N GLY A 399 -13.10 2.91 -0.32
CA GLY A 399 -14.10 1.88 -0.59
C GLY A 399 -13.59 0.48 -0.24
N HIS A 400 -14.46 -0.53 -0.32
CA HIS A 400 -14.18 -1.91 0.09
C HIS A 400 -13.58 -1.96 1.49
N SER A 401 -14.44 -1.76 2.48
CA SER A 401 -14.01 -1.44 3.84
C SER A 401 -14.69 -2.31 4.88
N GLY A 402 -14.19 -2.22 6.11
CA GLY A 402 -14.84 -2.76 7.29
C GLY A 402 -15.08 -1.69 8.35
N THR A 403 -16.29 -1.67 8.91
CA THR A 403 -16.60 -0.85 10.10
C THR A 403 -16.61 -1.72 11.35
N PHE A 404 -15.90 -1.26 12.39
CA PHE A 404 -15.81 -1.95 13.67
C PHE A 404 -15.81 -0.96 14.83
N GLN A 405 -16.12 -1.47 16.02
CA GLN A 405 -16.05 -0.66 17.25
C GLN A 405 -14.68 -0.81 17.89
N ASP A 406 -14.14 0.29 18.41
CA ASP A 406 -12.98 0.26 19.28
C ASP A 406 -13.32 -0.21 20.71
N LEU A 407 -12.32 -0.34 21.58
CA LEU A 407 -12.51 -0.81 22.96
C LEU A 407 -13.32 0.17 23.83
N LYS A 408 -13.60 1.39 23.35
CA LYS A 408 -14.41 2.43 23.99
C LYS A 408 -15.80 2.58 23.35
N GLY A 409 -16.11 1.73 22.36
CA GLY A 409 -17.37 1.70 21.63
C GLY A 409 -17.50 2.76 20.53
N ASN A 410 -16.44 3.50 20.18
CA ASN A 410 -16.47 4.40 19.02
C ASN A 410 -16.31 3.58 17.74
N TYR A 411 -16.98 4.01 16.66
CA TYR A 411 -16.88 3.31 15.38
C TYR A 411 -15.73 3.86 14.54
N TRP A 412 -15.03 2.95 13.88
CA TRP A 412 -13.98 3.21 12.93
C TRP A 412 -14.28 2.46 11.64
N HIS A 413 -13.90 3.06 10.52
CA HIS A 413 -14.03 2.50 9.20
C HIS A 413 -12.65 2.46 8.55
N VAL A 414 -12.21 1.28 8.15
CA VAL A 414 -10.94 1.08 7.47
C VAL A 414 -11.22 0.72 6.02
N GLY A 415 -10.64 1.44 5.06
CA GLY A 415 -11.00 1.31 3.65
C GLY A 415 -9.80 1.39 2.70
N THR A 416 -10.05 1.01 1.45
CA THR A 416 -9.07 0.99 0.37
C THR A 416 -8.92 2.37 -0.26
N CYS A 417 -7.68 2.86 -0.28
CA CYS A 417 -7.28 4.10 -0.91
C CYS A 417 -6.54 3.83 -2.23
N MET A 418 -6.87 4.59 -3.25
CA MET A 418 -6.31 4.47 -4.59
C MET A 418 -4.89 5.03 -4.64
N LEU A 419 -4.00 4.32 -5.37
CA LEU A 419 -2.72 4.85 -5.83
C LEU A 419 -2.58 4.69 -7.35
N SER A 420 -2.83 3.49 -7.87
CA SER A 420 -2.97 3.17 -9.30
C SER A 420 -1.86 3.76 -10.19
N LEU A 421 -0.59 3.65 -9.78
CA LEU A 421 0.53 4.33 -10.44
C LEU A 421 1.37 3.38 -11.29
N LYS A 422 1.90 2.30 -10.72
CA LYS A 422 2.63 1.25 -11.46
C LYS A 422 1.69 0.18 -12.00
N TYR A 423 0.61 -0.08 -11.28
CA TYR A 423 -0.43 -1.02 -11.66
C TYR A 423 -1.79 -0.44 -11.25
N LYS A 424 -2.85 -0.72 -12.02
CA LYS A 424 -4.19 -0.16 -11.78
C LYS A 424 -4.80 -0.53 -10.41
N PHE A 425 -4.32 -1.61 -9.76
CA PHE A 425 -4.75 -2.02 -8.41
C PHE A 425 -3.64 -1.86 -7.36
N GLU A 426 -2.71 -0.94 -7.59
CA GLU A 426 -1.81 -0.46 -6.56
C GLU A 426 -2.57 0.44 -5.59
N ARG A 427 -2.55 0.11 -4.29
CA ARG A 427 -3.49 0.64 -3.29
C ARG A 427 -2.82 0.82 -1.92
N ARG A 428 -3.47 1.61 -1.06
CA ARG A 428 -3.12 1.85 0.35
C ARG A 428 -4.34 1.67 1.23
N ILE A 429 -4.15 1.67 2.54
CA ILE A 429 -5.22 1.56 3.52
C ILE A 429 -5.36 2.87 4.29
N GLY A 430 -6.60 3.32 4.49
CA GLY A 430 -6.96 4.47 5.29
C GLY A 430 -7.89 4.11 6.45
N LEU A 431 -7.74 4.80 7.57
CA LEU A 431 -8.58 4.67 8.77
C LEU A 431 -9.35 5.96 9.05
N TYR A 432 -10.67 5.87 9.19
CA TYR A 432 -11.55 7.02 9.34
C TYR A 432 -12.54 6.81 10.50
N PRO A 433 -12.80 7.84 11.32
CA PRO A 433 -13.83 7.76 12.35
C PRO A 433 -15.23 7.76 11.73
N THR A 434 -16.11 6.96 12.31
CA THR A 434 -17.48 6.73 11.83
C THR A 434 -18.47 6.92 12.96
N ALA A 435 -19.67 7.40 12.63
CA ALA A 435 -20.75 7.56 13.58
C ALA A 435 -22.12 7.33 12.94
N PHE A 436 -23.13 7.29 13.80
CA PHE A 436 -24.53 7.26 13.44
C PHE A 436 -25.18 8.52 14.01
N ASP A 437 -25.87 9.29 13.17
CA ASP A 437 -26.63 10.45 13.64
C ASP A 437 -27.94 10.02 14.34
N PRO A 438 -28.66 10.94 15.01
CA PRO A 438 -29.93 10.61 15.67
C PRO A 438 -31.04 10.08 14.76
N ASP A 439 -30.97 10.33 13.45
CA ASP A 439 -31.93 9.81 12.46
C ASP A 439 -31.49 8.45 11.89
N GLY A 440 -30.38 7.91 12.38
CA GLY A 440 -29.82 6.63 11.97
C GLY A 440 -29.01 6.70 10.68
N VAL A 441 -28.55 7.87 10.24
CA VAL A 441 -27.62 8.01 9.12
C VAL A 441 -26.23 7.58 9.57
N MET A 442 -25.68 6.55 8.93
CA MET A 442 -24.29 6.14 9.07
C MET A 442 -23.41 7.03 8.20
N TYR A 443 -22.34 7.58 8.76
CA TYR A 443 -21.39 8.42 8.02
C TYR A 443 -19.95 8.28 8.55
N SER A 444 -18.99 8.41 7.65
CA SER A 444 -17.56 8.47 7.95
C SER A 444 -17.02 9.86 7.66
N THR A 445 -16.25 10.44 8.57
CA THR A 445 -15.65 11.76 8.35
C THR A 445 -14.27 11.62 7.71
N THR A 446 -14.18 12.02 6.45
CA THR A 446 -12.93 12.02 5.65
C THR A 446 -12.24 13.40 5.61
N ALA A 447 -12.91 14.44 6.11
CA ALA A 447 -12.34 15.77 6.31
C ALA A 447 -11.10 15.69 7.20
N PHE A 448 -9.98 16.25 6.77
CA PHE A 448 -8.68 16.13 7.46
C PHE A 448 -8.24 14.68 7.72
N GLY A 449 -8.82 13.69 7.02
CA GLY A 449 -8.50 12.28 7.24
C GLY A 449 -7.08 11.90 6.83
N ASP A 450 -6.38 12.77 6.09
CA ASP A 450 -4.96 12.71 5.75
C ASP A 450 -4.14 13.78 6.50
N TYR A 451 -4.66 14.29 7.62
CA TYR A 451 -3.97 15.15 8.57
C TYR A 451 -3.92 14.45 9.95
N PRO A 452 -3.04 14.90 10.87
CA PRO A 452 -2.98 14.36 12.22
C PRO A 452 -4.33 14.41 12.96
N CYS A 453 -4.81 13.24 13.35
CA CYS A 453 -6.03 13.05 14.13
C CYS A 453 -5.75 12.28 15.43
N TRP A 454 -6.49 12.56 16.49
CA TRP A 454 -6.42 11.81 17.75
C TRP A 454 -6.85 10.35 17.54
N ASN A 455 -6.02 9.43 18.03
CA ASN A 455 -6.19 8.00 17.85
C ASN A 455 -7.26 7.38 18.79
N ALA A 456 -7.29 6.04 18.87
CA ALA A 456 -8.26 5.31 19.69
C ALA A 456 -7.98 5.39 21.20
N ASP A 457 -6.86 5.97 21.66
CA ASP A 457 -6.61 6.19 23.08
C ASP A 457 -7.58 7.23 23.67
N TYR A 458 -8.08 8.14 22.84
CA TYR A 458 -9.03 9.19 23.21
C TYR A 458 -10.47 8.77 22.95
N ASP A 459 -11.33 8.95 23.95
CA ASP A 459 -12.77 8.70 23.84
C ASP A 459 -13.49 9.88 23.17
N ILE A 460 -13.36 9.98 21.84
CA ILE A 460 -13.96 11.04 21.04
C ILE A 460 -15.12 10.45 20.23
N LYS A 461 -16.35 10.84 20.64
CA LYS A 461 -17.61 10.34 20.07
C LYS A 461 -17.94 10.96 18.71
N ASN A 462 -17.72 12.27 18.57
CA ASN A 462 -17.97 12.99 17.34
C ASN A 462 -16.75 12.89 16.41
N PRO A 463 -16.86 12.26 15.23
CA PRO A 463 -15.75 12.07 14.30
C PRO A 463 -14.98 13.36 13.98
N ALA A 464 -15.67 14.49 13.82
CA ALA A 464 -15.06 15.77 13.44
C ALA A 464 -14.14 16.36 14.53
N ASP A 465 -14.33 15.97 15.80
CA ASP A 465 -13.54 16.48 16.93
C ASP A 465 -12.19 15.76 17.07
N ARG A 466 -11.91 14.75 16.23
CA ARG A 466 -10.62 14.05 16.22
C ARG A 466 -9.51 14.82 15.52
N PHE A 467 -9.83 15.76 14.64
CA PHE A 467 -8.80 16.58 14.01
C PHE A 467 -8.05 17.40 15.05
N THR A 468 -6.73 17.29 15.08
CA THR A 468 -5.87 17.96 16.07
C THR A 468 -5.78 19.48 15.90
N GLY A 469 -6.15 19.98 14.72
CA GLY A 469 -5.90 21.36 14.31
C GLY A 469 -4.51 21.58 13.70
N TRP A 470 -3.65 20.55 13.63
CA TRP A 470 -2.31 20.68 13.06
C TRP A 470 -2.40 20.75 11.55
N MET A 471 -1.95 21.87 10.99
CA MET A 471 -2.04 22.19 9.56
C MET A 471 -0.79 21.72 8.83
N LEU A 472 -0.90 21.59 7.51
CA LEU A 472 0.20 21.23 6.63
C LEU A 472 1.10 22.45 6.42
N LEU A 473 2.41 22.26 6.60
CA LEU A 473 3.44 23.30 6.54
C LEU A 473 4.37 23.14 5.33
N SER A 474 4.28 21.99 4.64
CA SER A 474 5.20 21.60 3.56
C SER A 474 4.65 21.83 2.15
N TYR A 475 3.37 22.19 1.98
CA TYR A 475 2.77 22.38 0.65
C TYR A 475 3.50 23.44 -0.18
N GLU A 476 3.90 23.06 -1.39
CA GLU A 476 4.66 23.84 -2.38
C GLU A 476 5.92 24.52 -1.84
N LYS A 477 6.52 23.95 -0.78
CA LYS A 477 7.75 24.50 -0.19
C LYS A 477 8.97 24.17 -1.04
N PRO A 478 9.96 25.08 -1.11
CA PRO A 478 11.22 24.78 -1.79
C PRO A 478 11.94 23.57 -1.20
N VAL A 479 12.37 22.67 -2.07
CA VAL A 479 13.12 21.47 -1.71
C VAL A 479 14.46 21.42 -2.46
N LYS A 480 15.51 21.01 -1.75
CA LYS A 480 16.78 20.57 -2.35
C LYS A 480 16.99 19.10 -2.06
N VAL A 481 17.69 18.43 -2.95
CA VAL A 481 17.96 17.00 -2.84
C VAL A 481 19.42 16.70 -3.20
N SER A 482 19.95 15.62 -2.64
CA SER A 482 21.31 15.14 -2.94
C SER A 482 21.50 14.79 -4.42
N SER A 483 20.49 14.15 -5.02
CA SER A 483 20.50 13.71 -6.41
C SER A 483 19.07 13.46 -6.91
N THR A 484 18.89 13.38 -8.22
CA THR A 484 17.61 12.99 -8.83
C THR A 484 17.87 11.97 -9.94
N ASP A 485 17.05 10.93 -9.97
CA ASP A 485 16.96 10.01 -11.10
C ASP A 485 16.03 10.58 -12.18
N SER A 486 16.61 10.96 -13.32
CA SER A 486 15.91 11.40 -14.53
C SER A 486 14.75 12.40 -14.31
N ILE A 487 13.50 11.92 -14.33
CA ILE A 487 12.27 12.73 -14.42
C ILE A 487 11.56 12.93 -13.08
N TYR A 488 12.04 12.30 -12.00
CA TYR A 488 11.37 12.32 -10.69
C TYR A 488 11.74 13.58 -9.92
N SER A 489 11.09 14.70 -10.27
CA SER A 489 11.37 16.04 -9.75
C SER A 489 11.30 16.12 -8.22
N ALA A 490 12.21 16.92 -7.62
CA ALA A 490 12.20 17.21 -6.19
C ALA A 490 10.93 17.95 -5.73
N SER A 491 10.27 18.69 -6.62
CA SER A 491 9.01 19.39 -6.33
C SER A 491 7.87 18.44 -5.94
N ASN A 492 7.94 17.18 -6.36
CA ASN A 492 6.94 16.16 -6.02
C ASN A 492 6.97 15.81 -4.53
N LEU A 493 7.98 16.23 -3.76
CA LEU A 493 8.06 15.97 -2.31
C LEU A 493 7.17 16.89 -1.47
N THR A 494 6.53 17.88 -2.11
CA THR A 494 5.76 18.96 -1.48
C THR A 494 4.48 19.29 -2.26
N ASP A 495 4.03 18.46 -3.20
CA ASP A 495 2.89 18.76 -4.08
C ASP A 495 1.53 18.23 -3.57
N GLU A 496 1.52 17.54 -2.42
CA GLU A 496 0.36 16.87 -1.82
C GLU A 496 -0.34 15.91 -2.78
N ASN A 497 0.44 15.13 -3.54
CA ASN A 497 -0.07 14.12 -4.45
C ASN A 497 0.66 12.78 -4.29
N MET A 498 0.00 11.81 -3.65
CA MET A 498 0.57 10.48 -3.44
C MET A 498 0.94 9.74 -4.76
N ARG A 499 0.40 10.17 -5.91
CA ARG A 499 0.66 9.59 -7.24
C ARG A 499 1.85 10.19 -7.97
N THR A 500 2.47 11.24 -7.45
CA THR A 500 3.78 11.72 -7.89
C THR A 500 4.83 11.30 -6.85
N TYR A 501 6.09 11.26 -7.26
CA TYR A 501 7.19 10.98 -6.35
C TYR A 501 8.51 11.53 -6.88
N TRP A 502 9.42 11.81 -5.95
CA TRP A 502 10.83 12.04 -6.22
C TRP A 502 11.62 10.76 -5.98
N ALA A 503 12.70 10.56 -6.73
CA ALA A 503 13.66 9.49 -6.48
C ALA A 503 15.10 9.98 -6.63
N ALA A 504 15.95 9.62 -5.66
CA ALA A 504 17.39 9.76 -5.76
C ALA A 504 17.99 8.83 -6.82
N LYS A 505 19.25 9.06 -7.20
CA LYS A 505 19.99 8.17 -8.11
C LYS A 505 20.30 6.81 -7.50
N THR A 506 20.39 6.73 -6.16
CA THR A 506 20.72 5.50 -5.42
C THR A 506 19.86 5.34 -4.18
N GLY A 507 19.90 4.16 -3.55
CA GLY A 507 19.37 3.91 -2.19
C GLY A 507 20.46 3.93 -1.12
N GLU A 508 21.67 4.34 -1.47
CA GLU A 508 22.86 4.25 -0.61
C GLU A 508 22.84 5.29 0.52
N PRO A 509 23.58 5.05 1.63
CA PRO A 509 23.70 6.01 2.70
C PRO A 509 24.23 7.37 2.21
N GLY A 510 23.62 8.46 2.67
CA GLY A 510 24.02 9.84 2.40
C GLY A 510 23.25 10.55 1.27
N GLU A 511 22.28 9.89 0.64
CA GLU A 511 21.23 10.62 -0.09
C GLU A 511 20.40 11.44 0.92
N TRP A 512 19.90 12.61 0.54
CA TRP A 512 19.19 13.50 1.45
C TRP A 512 18.14 14.38 0.75
N ILE A 513 17.16 14.83 1.54
CA ILE A 513 16.16 15.83 1.18
C ILE A 513 16.27 16.98 2.18
N GLU A 514 16.26 18.24 1.72
CA GLU A 514 16.18 19.46 2.54
C GLU A 514 14.95 20.25 2.11
N ILE A 515 14.08 20.62 3.05
CA ILE A 515 12.89 21.46 2.83
C ILE A 515 13.07 22.81 3.54
N ASP A 516 12.80 23.91 2.84
CA ASP A 516 12.67 25.27 3.40
C ASP A 516 11.20 25.58 3.61
N LEU A 517 10.72 25.63 4.86
CA LEU A 517 9.33 25.94 5.20
C LEU A 517 8.97 27.43 4.95
N GLY A 518 9.94 28.24 4.51
CA GLY A 518 9.81 29.65 4.13
C GLY A 518 9.94 30.63 5.30
N ALA A 519 9.57 30.19 6.51
CA ALA A 519 9.70 30.93 7.76
C ALA A 519 9.84 29.94 8.93
N MET A 520 10.11 30.46 10.13
CA MET A 520 10.01 29.63 11.35
C MET A 520 8.59 29.07 11.49
N LYS A 521 8.49 27.78 11.83
CA LYS A 521 7.24 27.06 12.05
C LYS A 521 7.29 26.29 13.37
N HIS A 522 6.11 26.03 13.94
CA HIS A 522 5.90 25.24 15.15
C HIS A 522 5.49 23.81 14.77
N ILE A 523 6.48 22.94 14.58
CA ILE A 523 6.30 21.59 14.04
C ILE A 523 5.86 20.64 15.17
N LYS A 524 4.83 19.84 14.87
CA LYS A 524 4.22 18.86 15.79
C LYS A 524 4.40 17.42 15.34
N ALA A 525 4.39 17.20 14.02
CA ALA A 525 4.57 15.87 13.45
C ALA A 525 5.18 15.94 12.06
N ILE A 526 5.79 14.83 11.65
CA ILE A 526 6.39 14.64 10.33
C ILE A 526 5.86 13.32 9.77
N GLN A 527 5.49 13.28 8.48
CA GLN A 527 5.16 12.03 7.80
C GLN A 527 6.06 11.85 6.57
N LEU A 528 6.77 10.73 6.52
CA LEU A 528 7.59 10.32 5.38
C LEU A 528 6.81 9.29 4.57
N ASN A 529 6.27 9.71 3.42
CA ASN A 529 5.58 8.80 2.52
C ASN A 529 6.57 8.26 1.50
N TYR A 530 7.20 7.13 1.80
CA TYR A 530 8.08 6.44 0.89
C TYR A 530 7.31 5.89 -0.30
N TYR A 531 8.01 5.77 -1.43
CA TYR A 531 7.53 5.02 -2.57
C TYR A 531 8.50 3.89 -2.92
N ASP A 532 8.24 3.15 -3.99
CA ASP A 532 9.15 2.12 -4.48
C ASP A 532 9.70 2.55 -5.85
N HIS A 533 11.02 2.66 -5.99
CA HIS A 533 11.66 2.97 -7.28
C HIS A 533 12.83 2.05 -7.52
N LYS A 534 12.89 1.42 -8.70
CA LYS A 534 13.90 0.39 -9.03
C LYS A 534 13.97 -0.74 -7.99
N SER A 535 12.87 -1.00 -7.29
CA SER A 535 12.77 -2.07 -6.29
C SER A 535 12.72 -3.43 -6.96
N VAL A 536 13.40 -4.39 -6.34
CA VAL A 536 13.51 -5.80 -6.75
C VAL A 536 13.03 -6.76 -5.67
N GLN A 537 12.47 -6.24 -4.57
CA GLN A 537 11.87 -7.06 -3.53
C GLN A 537 10.51 -7.57 -3.99
N HIS A 538 10.21 -8.84 -3.75
CA HIS A 538 8.92 -9.47 -4.08
C HIS A 538 8.40 -10.28 -2.90
N ASN A 539 7.08 -10.36 -2.79
CA ASN A 539 6.41 -11.03 -1.67
C ASN A 539 6.82 -10.48 -0.30
N ARG A 540 6.32 -11.14 0.75
CA ARG A 540 6.49 -10.74 2.13
C ARG A 540 7.92 -11.04 2.56
N ALA A 541 8.60 -10.02 3.08
CA ALA A 541 9.83 -10.14 3.81
C ALA A 541 9.62 -9.48 5.18
N ASN A 542 10.04 -10.16 6.25
CA ASN A 542 9.84 -9.69 7.62
C ASN A 542 11.10 -9.03 8.21
N ASP A 543 12.14 -8.89 7.39
CA ASP A 543 13.43 -8.27 7.70
C ASP A 543 13.65 -6.96 6.93
N LEU A 544 12.57 -6.36 6.42
CA LEU A 544 12.59 -5.07 5.75
C LEU A 544 12.55 -3.93 6.77
N TYR A 545 13.32 -2.87 6.51
CA TYR A 545 13.38 -1.72 7.40
C TYR A 545 13.84 -0.45 6.66
N TYR A 546 13.61 0.70 7.29
CA TYR A 546 14.14 1.99 6.88
C TYR A 546 15.01 2.56 7.98
N GLN A 547 16.14 3.18 7.63
CA GLN A 547 16.96 3.92 8.58
C GLN A 547 17.28 5.30 8.03
N TYR A 548 17.16 6.29 8.90
CA TYR A 548 17.36 7.69 8.53
C TYR A 548 17.55 8.58 9.75
N ARG A 549 17.93 9.83 9.50
CA ARG A 549 17.93 10.91 10.49
C ARG A 549 17.22 12.13 9.95
N ILE A 550 16.54 12.87 10.82
CA ILE A 550 15.99 14.18 10.51
C ILE A 550 16.70 15.22 11.35
N TYR A 551 17.25 16.23 10.68
CA TYR A 551 17.84 17.41 11.28
C TYR A 551 16.95 18.62 11.09
N SER A 552 16.98 19.54 12.03
CA SER A 552 16.32 20.85 11.96
C SER A 552 17.35 21.98 11.93
N SER A 553 16.95 23.11 11.35
CA SER A 553 17.76 24.33 11.34
C SER A 553 16.88 25.57 11.22
N ASP A 554 17.33 26.67 11.83
CA ASP A 554 16.70 27.99 11.71
C ASP A 554 17.22 28.75 10.47
N ASN A 555 18.44 28.45 10.03
CA ASN A 555 19.18 29.22 9.03
C ASN A 555 19.67 28.39 7.81
N GLY A 556 19.47 27.08 7.82
CA GLY A 556 19.89 26.16 6.76
C GLY A 556 21.39 25.83 6.75
N ILE A 557 22.13 26.28 7.78
CA ILE A 557 23.59 26.10 7.91
C ILE A 557 23.90 25.27 9.16
N ASP A 558 23.33 25.67 10.30
CA ASP A 558 23.55 25.02 11.60
C ASP A 558 22.45 23.98 11.82
N TRP A 559 22.82 22.70 11.86
CA TRP A 559 21.90 21.58 11.92
C TRP A 559 21.89 20.91 13.29
N THR A 560 20.71 20.74 13.87
CA THR A 560 20.49 19.99 15.12
C THR A 560 19.75 18.69 14.81
N LEU A 561 20.17 17.57 15.39
CA LEU A 561 19.46 16.30 15.25
C LEU A 561 18.11 16.38 15.96
N ALA A 562 17.03 16.15 15.21
CA ALA A 562 15.65 16.20 15.72
C ALA A 562 15.03 14.81 15.89
N VAL A 563 15.21 13.93 14.90
CA VAL A 563 14.74 12.53 14.94
C VAL A 563 15.90 11.62 14.52
N ASP A 564 16.22 10.64 15.35
CA ASP A 564 17.19 9.60 15.02
C ASP A 564 16.47 8.25 14.91
N LYS A 565 16.43 7.70 13.70
CA LYS A 565 15.96 6.35 13.39
C LYS A 565 17.06 5.56 12.68
N SER A 566 18.32 5.83 13.03
CA SER A 566 19.48 5.21 12.39
C SER A 566 19.69 3.74 12.73
N ASP A 567 19.03 3.22 13.76
CA ASP A 567 19.00 1.80 14.11
C ASP A 567 17.61 1.16 13.99
N ASN A 568 16.62 1.88 13.42
CA ASN A 568 15.27 1.35 13.23
C ASN A 568 15.32 0.06 12.39
N ASP A 569 14.55 -0.93 12.83
CA ASP A 569 14.44 -2.25 12.22
C ASP A 569 13.01 -2.58 11.75
N LYS A 570 12.14 -1.57 11.72
CA LYS A 570 10.76 -1.69 11.25
C LYS A 570 10.58 -1.22 9.81
N ASP A 571 9.72 -1.93 9.07
CA ASP A 571 9.21 -1.51 7.77
C ASP A 571 8.10 -0.45 7.95
N VAL A 572 8.43 0.79 7.59
CA VAL A 572 7.61 1.98 7.83
C VAL A 572 7.43 2.80 6.53
N PRO A 573 6.74 2.26 5.51
CA PRO A 573 6.61 2.92 4.20
C PRO A 573 5.85 4.25 4.25
N HIS A 574 5.08 4.52 5.30
CA HIS A 574 4.36 5.78 5.50
C HIS A 574 4.64 6.36 6.90
N ASP A 575 5.91 6.37 7.29
CA ASP A 575 6.34 6.66 8.65
C ASP A 575 5.79 7.98 9.20
N TYR A 576 4.90 7.89 10.18
CA TYR A 576 4.29 9.02 10.86
C TYR A 576 4.97 9.20 12.23
N ILE A 577 5.56 10.36 12.44
CA ILE A 577 6.40 10.69 13.59
C ILE A 577 5.74 11.85 14.33
N GLU A 578 5.09 11.55 15.44
CA GLU A 578 4.65 12.58 16.38
C GLU A 578 5.83 13.02 17.26
N LEU A 579 6.04 14.33 17.38
CA LEU A 579 7.09 14.87 18.24
C LEU A 579 6.59 15.00 19.68
N GLY A 580 7.43 14.63 20.65
CA GLY A 580 7.11 14.71 22.07
C GLY A 580 6.90 16.15 22.55
N GLU A 581 7.54 17.11 21.90
CA GLU A 581 7.41 18.55 22.12
C GLU A 581 7.33 19.30 20.78
N THR A 582 6.90 20.56 20.79
CA THR A 582 6.98 21.42 19.59
C THR A 582 8.44 21.61 19.16
N LEU A 583 8.72 21.39 17.89
CA LEU A 583 9.99 21.74 17.25
C LEU A 583 9.83 23.05 16.48
N ASP A 584 10.54 24.07 16.91
CA ASP A 584 10.61 25.33 16.17
C ASP A 584 11.77 25.25 15.17
N ALA A 585 11.46 25.36 13.87
CA ALA A 585 12.46 25.34 12.82
C ALA A 585 11.95 25.98 11.53
N ARG A 586 12.85 26.43 10.66
CA ARG A 586 12.54 26.82 9.28
C ARG A 586 12.89 25.73 8.27
N TYR A 587 13.98 25.01 8.51
CA TYR A 587 14.49 23.99 7.61
C TYR A 587 14.43 22.62 8.28
N LEU A 588 14.08 21.59 7.50
CA LEU A 588 14.28 20.20 7.88
C LEU A 588 15.15 19.51 6.82
N LYS A 589 15.98 18.56 7.26
CA LYS A 589 16.80 17.72 6.39
C LYS A 589 16.68 16.26 6.77
N LEU A 590 16.19 15.44 5.85
CA LEU A 590 16.13 13.99 5.95
C LEU A 590 17.38 13.38 5.31
N GLU A 591 18.15 12.63 6.07
CA GLU A 591 19.33 11.87 5.63
C GLU A 591 18.98 10.38 5.53
N ASN A 592 19.10 9.81 4.34
CA ASN A 592 18.95 8.37 4.11
C ASN A 592 20.16 7.59 4.63
N ILE A 593 19.89 6.52 5.39
CA ILE A 593 20.90 5.53 5.81
C ILE A 593 20.61 4.19 5.15
N HIS A 594 19.35 3.77 5.10
CA HIS A 594 18.95 2.52 4.47
C HIS A 594 17.50 2.60 3.96
N VAL A 595 17.28 2.05 2.77
CA VAL A 595 15.96 1.69 2.24
C VAL A 595 15.93 0.18 1.94
N PRO A 596 14.76 -0.47 2.07
CA PRO A 596 14.67 -1.93 1.98
C PRO A 596 15.01 -2.47 0.59
N SER A 597 14.74 -1.71 -0.48
CA SER A 597 15.04 -2.10 -1.85
C SER A 597 15.06 -0.89 -2.78
N GLY A 598 15.85 -0.98 -3.85
CA GLY A 598 15.89 0.04 -4.91
C GLY A 598 16.53 1.36 -4.47
N ASN A 599 15.94 2.47 -4.90
CA ASN A 599 16.43 3.82 -4.64
C ASN A 599 15.71 4.49 -3.47
N PHE A 600 16.36 5.47 -2.86
CA PHE A 600 15.71 6.35 -1.88
C PHE A 600 14.69 7.25 -2.60
N CYS A 601 13.40 7.02 -2.34
CA CYS A 601 12.32 7.74 -3.00
C CYS A 601 11.12 7.92 -2.07
N LEU A 602 10.48 9.08 -2.19
CA LEU A 602 9.31 9.46 -1.42
C LEU A 602 8.28 10.07 -2.39
N SER A 603 7.02 9.71 -2.16
CA SER A 603 5.88 10.46 -2.71
C SER A 603 5.75 11.82 -2.05
N GLU A 604 6.08 11.95 -0.75
CA GLU A 604 5.86 13.21 -0.03
C GLU A 604 6.68 13.30 1.27
N PHE A 605 7.19 14.49 1.59
CA PHE A 605 7.75 14.83 2.90
C PHE A 605 6.82 15.83 3.60
N ARG A 606 5.85 15.32 4.36
CA ARG A 606 4.79 16.12 4.97
C ARG A 606 5.20 16.60 6.35
N VAL A 607 5.00 17.88 6.61
CA VAL A 607 5.33 18.52 7.88
C VAL A 607 4.07 19.15 8.45
N PHE A 608 3.71 18.82 9.69
CA PHE A 608 2.47 19.27 10.32
C PHE A 608 2.74 20.08 11.57
N GLY A 609 1.91 21.10 11.80
CA GLY A 609 2.01 21.95 12.98
C GLY A 609 1.25 23.26 12.80
N PHE A 610 1.87 24.36 13.17
CA PHE A 610 1.29 25.70 13.04
C PHE A 610 2.34 26.70 12.52
N ALA A 611 1.88 27.66 11.73
CA ALA A 611 2.62 28.88 11.44
C ALA A 611 2.08 30.06 12.26
N ASP A 612 2.98 30.97 12.63
CA ASP A 612 2.59 32.33 13.03
C ASP A 612 1.77 33.01 11.93
N GLY A 613 0.83 33.86 12.33
CA GLY A 613 -0.02 34.62 11.41
C GLY A 613 -1.51 34.40 11.66
N GLU A 614 -2.30 34.96 10.76
CA GLU A 614 -3.76 34.92 10.83
C GLU A 614 -4.32 33.71 10.06
N LYS A 615 -5.44 33.18 10.54
CA LYS A 615 -6.25 32.21 9.81
C LYS A 615 -6.77 32.84 8.51
N PRO A 616 -7.03 32.05 7.45
CA PRO A 616 -7.47 32.62 6.19
C PRO A 616 -8.87 33.25 6.35
N LEU A 617 -9.14 34.29 5.57
CA LEU A 617 -10.46 34.92 5.58
C LEU A 617 -11.53 33.94 5.09
N PRO A 618 -12.78 34.04 5.60
CA PRO A 618 -13.89 33.23 5.10
C PRO A 618 -14.06 33.38 3.59
N VAL A 619 -14.30 32.26 2.93
CA VAL A 619 -14.45 32.18 1.47
C VAL A 619 -15.59 33.07 0.99
N ARG A 620 -15.36 33.79 -0.11
CA ARG A 620 -16.35 34.68 -0.74
C ARG A 620 -16.82 34.12 -2.07
N ASN A 621 -18.03 34.51 -2.47
CA ASN A 621 -18.64 34.12 -3.74
C ASN A 621 -18.67 32.60 -3.99
N PHE A 622 -18.82 31.80 -2.94
CA PHE A 622 -19.00 30.36 -3.06
C PHE A 622 -20.29 30.06 -3.83
N LYS A 623 -20.15 29.32 -4.93
CA LYS A 623 -21.22 28.96 -5.84
C LYS A 623 -21.13 27.47 -6.16
N VAL A 624 -22.30 26.85 -6.22
CA VAL A 624 -22.46 25.49 -6.73
C VAL A 624 -23.51 25.60 -7.84
N VAL A 625 -23.14 25.16 -9.04
CA VAL A 625 -24.01 25.24 -10.22
C VAL A 625 -24.21 23.82 -10.72
N ARG A 626 -25.36 23.23 -10.42
CA ARG A 626 -25.75 21.94 -11.03
C ARG A 626 -25.85 22.06 -12.53
N ASP A 627 -25.35 21.04 -13.22
CA ASP A 627 -25.49 20.91 -14.66
C ASP A 627 -26.97 20.72 -15.05
N LYS A 628 -27.37 21.27 -16.20
CA LYS A 628 -28.77 21.27 -16.64
C LYS A 628 -29.15 19.98 -17.37
N GLN A 629 -28.18 19.32 -17.99
CA GLN A 629 -28.33 18.10 -18.77
C GLN A 629 -28.21 16.88 -17.85
N ASP A 630 -27.27 16.90 -16.91
CA ASP A 630 -27.04 15.83 -15.94
C ASP A 630 -26.89 16.37 -14.51
N LYS A 631 -27.97 16.30 -13.73
CA LYS A 631 -28.04 16.84 -12.36
C LYS A 631 -27.20 16.07 -11.33
N ARG A 632 -26.54 14.98 -11.75
CA ARG A 632 -25.49 14.28 -10.96
C ARG A 632 -24.18 15.07 -10.95
N ASN A 633 -24.05 16.07 -11.84
CA ASN A 633 -22.89 16.94 -11.98
C ASN A 633 -23.16 18.35 -11.43
N ALA A 634 -22.12 18.97 -10.88
CA ALA A 634 -22.12 20.37 -10.46
C ALA A 634 -20.72 20.97 -10.59
N MET A 635 -20.64 22.18 -11.16
CA MET A 635 -19.43 22.98 -11.08
C MET A 635 -19.46 23.80 -9.78
N ILE A 636 -18.45 23.59 -8.93
CA ILE A 636 -18.26 24.33 -7.69
C ILE A 636 -17.17 25.38 -7.93
N SER A 637 -17.39 26.63 -7.53
CA SER A 637 -16.37 27.69 -7.65
C SER A 637 -16.48 28.74 -6.55
N TRP A 638 -15.37 29.42 -6.27
CA TRP A 638 -15.28 30.48 -5.27
C TRP A 638 -14.20 31.51 -5.63
N ASN A 639 -14.19 32.63 -4.91
CA ASN A 639 -13.03 33.52 -4.96
C ASN A 639 -11.95 32.99 -4.01
N PRO A 640 -10.69 32.86 -4.46
CA PRO A 640 -9.59 32.49 -3.59
C PRO A 640 -9.48 33.39 -2.36
N SER A 641 -9.35 32.79 -1.18
CA SER A 641 -8.96 33.51 0.04
C SER A 641 -7.47 33.80 0.00
N SER A 642 -7.07 35.00 0.42
CA SER A 642 -5.65 35.34 0.57
C SER A 642 -4.96 34.39 1.54
N ASP A 643 -3.75 33.96 1.20
CA ASP A 643 -2.90 33.06 1.99
C ASP A 643 -3.46 31.64 2.23
N ALA A 644 -4.54 31.26 1.54
CA ALA A 644 -5.04 29.90 1.58
C ALA A 644 -4.29 29.00 0.59
N TYR A 645 -3.79 27.85 1.05
CA TYR A 645 -3.21 26.83 0.16
C TYR A 645 -4.28 25.86 -0.38
N GLY A 646 -5.41 25.76 0.32
CA GLY A 646 -6.46 24.79 -0.02
C GLY A 646 -7.78 25.08 0.65
N TYR A 647 -8.76 24.22 0.38
CA TYR A 647 -10.14 24.37 0.82
C TYR A 647 -10.74 23.00 1.15
N ASN A 648 -11.58 22.97 2.18
CA ASN A 648 -12.47 21.84 2.43
C ASN A 648 -13.89 22.23 2.02
N ILE A 649 -14.45 21.50 1.07
CA ILE A 649 -15.83 21.66 0.60
C ILE A 649 -16.66 20.57 1.25
N TYR A 650 -17.49 20.95 2.23
CA TYR A 650 -18.42 20.06 2.92
C TYR A 650 -19.74 20.00 2.19
N TYR A 651 -20.34 18.82 2.13
CA TYR A 651 -21.68 18.64 1.58
C TYR A 651 -22.46 17.52 2.25
N GLY A 652 -23.78 17.56 2.09
CA GLY A 652 -24.68 16.53 2.56
C GLY A 652 -26.14 16.84 2.28
N ILE A 653 -27.05 16.09 2.89
CA ILE A 653 -28.49 16.11 2.55
C ILE A 653 -29.32 17.11 3.36
N ALA A 654 -28.72 17.75 4.36
CA ALA A 654 -29.33 18.80 5.17
C ALA A 654 -28.25 19.80 5.67
N PRO A 655 -28.61 21.05 6.03
CA PRO A 655 -27.65 22.06 6.51
C PRO A 655 -26.78 21.62 7.69
N GLU A 656 -27.32 20.75 8.55
CA GLU A 656 -26.68 20.21 9.76
C GLU A 656 -26.02 18.84 9.54
N LYS A 657 -26.13 18.26 8.33
CA LYS A 657 -25.64 16.92 7.98
C LYS A 657 -24.59 16.96 6.87
N LEU A 658 -23.64 17.89 6.97
CA LEU A 658 -22.57 18.06 5.99
C LEU A 658 -21.40 17.10 6.27
N TYR A 659 -21.66 15.79 6.22
CA TYR A 659 -20.71 14.79 6.67
C TYR A 659 -19.62 14.45 5.65
N ASN A 660 -19.89 14.65 4.35
CA ASN A 660 -18.92 14.41 3.29
C ASN A 660 -18.05 15.65 3.02
N CYS A 661 -16.80 15.43 2.63
CA CYS A 661 -15.82 16.49 2.40
C CYS A 661 -14.95 16.23 1.18
N ILE A 662 -14.69 17.29 0.41
CA ILE A 662 -13.75 17.31 -0.71
C ILE A 662 -12.65 18.31 -0.37
N THR A 663 -11.43 17.82 -0.17
CA THR A 663 -10.24 18.67 0.02
C THR A 663 -9.64 19.02 -1.34
N VAL A 664 -9.43 20.30 -1.60
CA VAL A 664 -8.90 20.84 -2.87
C VAL A 664 -7.76 21.80 -2.57
N ASN A 665 -6.56 21.51 -3.07
CA ASN A 665 -5.38 22.36 -2.93
C ASN A 665 -5.11 23.11 -4.24
N GLY A 666 -4.60 24.34 -4.15
CA GLY A 666 -4.12 25.11 -5.31
C GLY A 666 -5.17 25.48 -6.38
N ALA A 667 -6.47 25.25 -6.12
CA ALA A 667 -7.54 25.54 -7.07
C ALA A 667 -8.66 26.40 -6.45
N ASP A 668 -9.48 26.99 -7.32
CA ASP A 668 -10.60 27.87 -7.00
C ASP A 668 -11.96 27.34 -7.52
N HIS A 669 -11.94 26.13 -8.07
CA HIS A 669 -13.10 25.41 -8.58
C HIS A 669 -12.91 23.90 -8.49
N TYR A 670 -14.01 23.16 -8.60
CA TYR A 670 -14.03 21.70 -8.62
C TYR A 670 -15.21 21.19 -9.48
N ASP A 671 -14.93 20.30 -10.44
CA ASP A 671 -15.95 19.59 -11.22
C ASP A 671 -16.45 18.38 -10.41
N PHE A 672 -17.59 18.52 -9.73
CA PHE A 672 -18.15 17.46 -8.90
C PHE A 672 -19.19 16.65 -9.67
N ARG A 673 -19.02 15.32 -9.72
CA ARG A 673 -19.90 14.42 -10.48
C ARG A 673 -20.50 13.28 -9.66
N GLY A 674 -20.43 13.41 -8.33
CA GLY A 674 -20.88 12.39 -7.39
C GLY A 674 -22.28 12.60 -6.80
N LEU A 675 -23.13 13.48 -7.37
CA LEU A 675 -24.45 13.78 -6.79
C LEU A 675 -25.51 12.77 -7.24
N ASP A 676 -26.51 12.53 -6.40
CA ASP A 676 -27.66 11.70 -6.76
C ASP A 676 -28.79 12.54 -7.41
N LEU A 677 -29.51 11.93 -8.35
CA LEU A 677 -30.72 12.49 -8.93
C LEU A 677 -31.84 12.60 -7.87
N GLY A 678 -32.59 13.70 -7.91
CA GLY A 678 -33.72 13.92 -7.01
C GLY A 678 -33.36 14.27 -5.57
N THR A 679 -32.10 14.11 -5.16
CA THR A 679 -31.62 14.52 -3.83
C THR A 679 -31.30 16.01 -3.83
N THR A 680 -31.78 16.74 -2.82
CA THR A 680 -31.33 18.11 -2.53
C THR A 680 -30.07 18.05 -1.69
N TYR A 681 -29.03 18.81 -2.08
CA TYR A 681 -27.78 18.87 -1.34
C TYR A 681 -27.54 20.26 -0.77
N TYR A 682 -26.75 20.29 0.29
CA TYR A 682 -26.32 21.49 1.00
C TYR A 682 -24.80 21.49 1.00
N PHE A 683 -24.20 22.66 0.79
CA PHE A 683 -22.76 22.83 0.67
C PHE A 683 -22.25 23.97 1.55
N ALA A 684 -21.08 23.80 2.13
CA ALA A 684 -20.32 24.87 2.75
C ALA A 684 -18.83 24.69 2.45
N ILE A 685 -18.06 25.76 2.50
CA ILE A 685 -16.61 25.72 2.23
C ILE A 685 -15.85 26.48 3.30
N GLU A 686 -14.67 25.99 3.68
CA GLU A 686 -13.68 26.72 4.46
C GLU A 686 -12.34 26.77 3.73
N ALA A 687 -11.59 27.85 3.94
CA ALA A 687 -10.23 28.01 3.45
C ALA A 687 -9.23 27.47 4.48
N LEU A 688 -8.11 26.94 4.01
CA LEU A 688 -7.04 26.32 4.81
C LEU A 688 -5.73 27.06 4.56
N ASN A 689 -5.02 27.41 5.64
CA ASN A 689 -3.63 27.83 5.60
C ASN A 689 -2.82 27.20 6.74
N GLU A 690 -1.54 27.53 6.83
CA GLU A 690 -0.62 26.98 7.82
C GLU A 690 -0.95 27.40 9.28
N SER A 691 -1.75 28.45 9.48
CA SER A 691 -2.19 28.95 10.78
C SER A 691 -3.57 28.43 11.19
N GLY A 692 -4.30 27.77 10.28
CA GLY A 692 -5.56 27.11 10.57
C GLY A 692 -6.58 27.17 9.42
N ARG A 693 -7.85 27.10 9.81
CA ARG A 693 -9.01 27.15 8.91
C ARG A 693 -9.85 28.39 9.12
N SER A 694 -10.46 28.90 8.05
CA SER A 694 -11.44 29.99 8.15
C SER A 694 -12.72 29.51 8.84
N ALA A 695 -13.63 30.44 9.14
CA ALA A 695 -15.03 30.04 9.39
C ALA A 695 -15.63 29.43 8.11
N LEU A 696 -16.56 28.50 8.27
CA LEU A 696 -17.37 27.97 7.16
C LEU A 696 -18.17 29.09 6.49
N SER A 697 -18.31 28.99 5.17
CA SER A 697 -19.22 29.85 4.42
C SER A 697 -20.67 29.66 4.85
N LYS A 698 -21.55 30.56 4.42
CA LYS A 698 -22.99 30.29 4.47
C LYS A 698 -23.30 29.03 3.67
N VAL A 699 -24.25 28.24 4.19
CA VAL A 699 -24.71 27.02 3.51
C VAL A 699 -25.46 27.39 2.23
N VAL A 700 -25.10 26.75 1.13
CA VAL A 700 -25.74 26.87 -0.19
C VAL A 700 -26.57 25.61 -0.45
N LYS A 701 -27.85 25.77 -0.78
CA LYS A 701 -28.77 24.69 -1.16
C LYS A 701 -28.75 24.49 -2.69
N GLN A 702 -28.72 23.25 -3.18
CA GLN A 702 -28.73 22.88 -4.60
C GLN A 702 -29.50 21.63 -4.94
#